data_AF-A0AAW5LND0-F1
#
_entry.id   AF-A0AAW5LND0-F1
#
_cell.length_a   1.000
_cell.length_b   1.000
_cell.length_c   1.000
_cell.angle_alpha   90.00
_cell.angle_beta   90.00
_cell.angle_gamma   90.00
#
_symmetry.space_group_name_H-M   'P 1'
#
loop_
_entity.id
_entity.type
_entity.pdbx_description
1 polymer ?
#
loop_
_entity_poly.entity_id
_entity_poly.type
_entity_poly.pdbx_seq_one_letter_code
_entity_poly.pdbx_strand_id
1 'polypeptide(L)'
;MAKKVDLQKKLSDVFDRYHVSQHEDNYHVIEQYINANEVEKELHKSTEKDAHLSNQIKHITRHNQKTDVQSELNYLHEQNEHLILGNLGNGQQEVRGSRVSMDAIQHNTLDARLYHDFLREKNNREKGYEELKDKINRVVNVDEFGADPTGVKDSTSAFHKAFGDGNVQVTMSAGTYKIYGLKLPNNTRLIGQGKDITTIRIADDAKNDVIGVTNANMSGNAKNISVESFTLDGNKWRQNKSLGPAGGSLSSGIRFAGVKHGYCYNVKTIDTLLHGIDVTYANDAYYYGGDGSRVSESLESKHIHIDNCETTGHGDDGITTHHSRYLLITNNYSHHPTPGGNRNGIEVDDGSQFVFLSDNRTEHCFGGLEIKAHEPASASNGIVVNNHLDIGSTRAYNIRHIGHHRATDTKTKTAFSVSLSNCMSLNPRYNGVYPNTTARAMVISAYTNVLVSNFTAIGDSDFAKKADGTKDMNMPAIAVQFMAQNVVLNGINVTGFKDAGADIRFFGGTNRGENYVLSNFNIYNSSNSMGVASGGAVNRLKLSNGNILGNGSGIGVRLTNNTASIHGVSATRYDTIAQIAGKKYNVVPTASKGGFSGGVTGGAAIAPRSAALASTGGSYAHSDRSWIAGVGANTQARGSRSSVMNSLESETLQGNYCQTIVNSRGVKSNGNYQFLLGYGQGRAKYENTTIEMNSVGGNIKAKGSIQSGQNFGDYAEYFESQSGQPIPNGTIVALDGRYVRKAQLGDIPLGVISATAGVILGDQMFHHKDKFLKDEFGATLTELELKEWQDDEGNWYSEEVEVPISNPDYVESEDDYIPRSQRPEWNVVGLIGQVFVRYRGDLQANDYIKADAGIGYRDNVNGYYRVQEITTPYDPKKGYGVAVCFIHPITKGGNKNV
;
A
#
# COMPACT_ATOMS: atom_id res chain seq x y z
N MET A 1 28.10 66.76 -1.05
CA MET A 1 28.14 65.31 -1.36
C MET A 1 27.99 64.56 -0.06
N ALA A 2 26.79 64.06 0.26
CA ALA A 2 26.59 63.23 1.44
C ALA A 2 27.17 61.83 1.16
N LYS A 3 28.23 61.44 1.89
CA LYS A 3 28.72 60.06 1.87
C LYS A 3 27.74 59.20 2.69
N LYS A 4 27.00 58.32 2.03
CA LYS A 4 26.21 57.30 2.72
C LYS A 4 27.15 56.35 3.45
N VAL A 5 26.80 56.02 4.69
CA VAL A 5 27.49 54.98 5.46
C VAL A 5 26.99 53.63 4.96
N ASP A 6 27.90 52.70 4.69
CA ASP A 6 27.61 51.33 4.27
C ASP A 6 28.10 50.36 5.36
N LEU A 7 27.18 49.76 6.10
CA LEU A 7 27.48 48.79 7.15
C LEU A 7 27.36 47.36 6.60
N GLN A 8 28.29 46.47 6.97
CA GLN A 8 28.23 45.05 6.61
C GLN A 8 27.03 44.36 7.27
N LYS A 9 26.06 43.94 6.45
CA LYS A 9 24.78 43.34 6.86
C LYS A 9 24.72 41.82 6.76
N LYS A 10 25.84 41.17 6.41
CA LYS A 10 25.95 39.71 6.32
C LYS A 10 26.98 39.25 7.35
N LEU A 11 26.55 39.18 8.60
CA LEU A 11 27.38 38.77 9.73
C LEU A 11 27.41 37.24 9.89
N SER A 12 26.59 36.53 9.10
CA SER A 12 26.53 35.05 9.03
C SER A 12 27.86 34.37 8.72
N ASP A 13 28.83 35.11 8.18
CA ASP A 13 30.14 34.60 7.80
C ASP A 13 31.13 34.63 8.98
N VAL A 14 30.76 35.22 10.13
CA VAL A 14 31.68 35.51 11.25
C VAL A 14 31.13 35.08 12.63
N PHE A 15 29.82 35.10 12.87
CA PHE A 15 29.23 34.85 14.20
C PHE A 15 28.08 33.82 14.20
N ASP A 16 27.67 33.34 15.39
CA ASP A 16 26.53 32.42 15.59
C ASP A 16 25.18 33.07 15.23
N ARG A 17 24.26 32.28 14.64
CA ARG A 17 23.04 32.70 13.93
C ARG A 17 22.04 33.52 14.74
N TYR A 18 21.87 33.24 16.04
CA TYR A 18 20.93 34.00 16.87
C TYR A 18 21.47 35.42 17.15
N HIS A 19 22.79 35.51 17.38
CA HIS A 19 23.49 36.77 17.55
C HIS A 19 23.52 37.56 16.22
N VAL A 20 23.76 36.88 15.10
CA VAL A 20 23.80 37.45 13.75
C VAL A 20 22.49 38.12 13.37
N SER A 21 21.35 37.43 13.49
CA SER A 21 20.05 38.01 13.07
C SER A 21 19.68 39.25 13.88
N GLN A 22 19.92 39.23 15.19
CA GLN A 22 19.64 40.38 16.05
C GLN A 22 20.56 41.56 15.71
N HIS A 23 21.85 41.29 15.45
CA HIS A 23 22.79 42.33 15.06
C HIS A 23 22.52 42.89 13.68
N GLU A 24 22.18 42.06 12.69
CA GLU A 24 21.81 42.52 11.34
C GLU A 24 20.57 43.42 11.37
N ASP A 25 19.53 43.04 12.11
CA ASP A 25 18.35 43.88 12.32
C ASP A 25 18.72 45.21 13.02
N ASN A 26 19.54 45.15 14.07
CA ASN A 26 20.02 46.35 14.77
C ASN A 26 20.84 47.27 13.85
N TYR A 27 21.76 46.73 13.04
CA TYR A 27 22.59 47.52 12.12
C TYR A 27 21.75 48.12 10.98
N HIS A 28 20.73 47.41 10.50
CA HIS A 28 19.79 47.97 9.54
C HIS A 28 19.03 49.17 10.10
N VAL A 29 18.51 49.04 11.33
CA VAL A 29 17.82 50.14 12.01
C VAL A 29 18.79 51.30 12.27
N ILE A 30 20.00 51.03 12.76
CA ILE A 30 21.02 52.05 13.04
C ILE A 30 21.42 52.81 11.77
N GLU A 31 21.69 52.11 10.67
CA GLU A 31 22.06 52.73 9.40
C GLU A 31 20.94 53.63 8.85
N GLN A 32 19.69 53.18 8.93
CA GLN A 32 18.53 53.98 8.54
C GLN A 32 18.44 55.27 9.39
N TYR A 33 18.53 55.15 10.72
CA TYR A 33 18.50 56.30 11.62
C TYR A 33 19.65 57.27 11.40
N ILE A 34 20.88 56.77 11.16
CA ILE A 34 22.06 57.62 10.90
C ILE A 34 21.92 58.35 9.56
N ASN A 35 21.52 57.64 8.51
CA ASN A 35 21.35 58.25 7.19
C ASN A 35 20.19 59.27 7.19
N ALA A 36 19.09 58.99 7.89
CA ALA A 36 18.00 59.96 8.07
C ALA A 36 18.47 61.21 8.84
N ASN A 37 19.19 61.02 9.94
CA ASN A 37 19.76 62.13 10.73
C ASN A 37 20.78 62.96 9.94
N GLU A 38 21.64 62.36 9.12
CA GLU A 38 22.57 63.13 8.28
C GLU A 38 21.84 63.94 7.19
N VAL A 39 20.76 63.38 6.62
CA VAL A 39 19.92 64.14 5.69
C VAL A 39 19.23 65.32 6.39
N GLU A 40 18.62 65.12 7.57
CA GLU A 40 18.02 66.21 8.34
C GLU A 40 19.05 67.24 8.80
N LYS A 41 20.23 66.81 9.24
CA LYS A 41 21.31 67.70 9.68
C LYS A 41 21.87 68.54 8.54
N GLU A 42 22.08 67.96 7.35
CA GLU A 42 22.49 68.73 6.18
C GLU A 42 21.38 69.69 5.72
N LEU A 43 20.11 69.29 5.84
CA LEU A 43 18.98 70.19 5.61
C LEU A 43 19.03 71.40 6.58
N HIS A 44 19.12 71.12 7.89
CA HIS A 44 19.18 72.10 8.98
C HIS A 44 20.41 73.04 8.86
N LYS A 45 21.54 72.54 8.36
CA LYS A 45 22.78 73.33 8.19
C LYS A 45 22.84 74.18 6.93
N SER A 46 22.30 73.70 5.81
CA SER A 46 22.65 74.25 4.48
C SER A 46 21.48 74.90 3.74
N THR A 47 20.24 74.55 4.06
CA THR A 47 19.07 74.95 3.25
C THR A 47 17.89 75.45 4.08
N GLU A 48 17.88 75.22 5.38
CA GLU A 48 16.86 75.76 6.28
C GLU A 48 17.09 77.27 6.49
N LYS A 49 16.32 78.09 5.76
CA LYS A 49 16.48 79.55 5.68
C LYS A 49 16.40 80.30 7.02
N ASP A 50 15.79 79.67 8.02
CA ASP A 50 15.34 80.31 9.26
C ASP A 50 15.98 79.70 10.53
N ALA A 51 17.00 78.85 10.39
CA ALA A 51 17.69 78.25 11.54
C ALA A 51 18.26 79.32 12.49
N HIS A 52 17.94 79.20 13.78
CA HIS A 52 18.28 80.10 14.88
C HIS A 52 17.53 81.45 14.94
N LEU A 53 16.38 81.58 14.27
CA LEU A 53 15.49 82.74 14.42
C LEU A 53 14.58 82.61 15.66
N SER A 54 14.16 83.75 16.22
CA SER A 54 13.30 83.78 17.42
C SER A 54 11.93 83.14 17.21
N ASN A 55 11.46 83.02 15.96
CA ASN A 55 10.21 82.30 15.61
C ASN A 55 10.29 80.77 15.83
N GLN A 56 11.48 80.24 16.07
CA GLN A 56 11.70 78.82 16.37
C GLN A 56 11.57 78.52 17.87
N ILE A 57 11.66 79.53 18.74
CA ILE A 57 11.55 79.36 20.19
C ILE A 57 10.08 79.44 20.59
N LYS A 58 9.50 78.31 21.04
CA LYS A 58 8.12 78.28 21.52
C LYS A 58 8.01 78.97 22.88
N HIS A 59 7.14 79.97 22.97
CA HIS A 59 6.78 80.67 24.20
C HIS A 59 5.40 80.20 24.68
N ILE A 60 5.26 80.01 25.98
CA ILE A 60 3.97 79.76 26.62
C ILE A 60 3.62 81.01 27.42
N THR A 61 2.52 81.66 27.06
CA THR A 61 2.05 82.87 27.74
C THR A 61 1.55 82.53 29.15
N ARG A 62 1.35 83.54 30.00
CA ARG A 62 0.81 83.36 31.37
C ARG A 62 -0.56 82.65 31.42
N HIS A 63 -1.31 82.64 30.32
CA HIS A 63 -2.59 81.95 30.18
C HIS A 63 -2.45 80.56 29.54
N ASN A 64 -1.23 80.02 29.50
CA ASN A 64 -0.90 78.68 29.01
C ASN A 64 -1.13 78.47 27.50
N GLN A 65 -1.16 79.55 26.72
CA GLN A 65 -1.29 79.51 25.26
C GLN A 65 0.10 79.46 24.61
N LYS A 66 0.25 78.68 23.53
CA LYS A 66 1.52 78.51 22.82
C LYS A 66 1.63 79.50 21.66
N THR A 67 2.74 80.20 21.60
CA THR A 67 3.17 81.07 20.49
C THR A 67 4.67 80.84 20.24
N ASP A 68 5.28 81.59 19.32
CA ASP A 68 6.73 81.72 19.23
C ASP A 68 7.17 83.11 19.71
N VAL A 69 8.42 83.19 20.19
CA VAL A 69 8.96 84.40 20.81
C VAL A 69 8.94 85.59 19.85
N GLN A 70 9.17 85.37 18.56
CA GLN A 70 9.17 86.45 17.57
C GLN A 70 7.78 87.04 17.35
N SER A 71 6.78 86.17 17.15
CA SER A 71 5.38 86.58 16.96
C SER A 71 4.86 87.32 18.20
N GLU A 72 5.18 86.84 19.41
CA GLU A 72 4.76 87.50 20.65
C GLU A 72 5.41 88.87 20.84
N LEU A 73 6.73 88.98 20.59
CA LEU A 73 7.44 90.26 20.71
C LEU A 73 6.96 91.27 19.68
N ASN A 74 6.72 90.85 18.44
CA ASN A 74 6.19 91.73 17.39
C ASN A 74 4.76 92.18 17.72
N TYR A 75 3.89 91.26 18.18
CA TYR A 75 2.53 91.58 18.60
C TYR A 75 2.51 92.57 19.79
N LEU A 76 3.34 92.34 20.82
CA LEU A 76 3.48 93.23 21.95
C LEU A 76 4.07 94.59 21.56
N HIS A 77 5.00 94.62 20.60
CA HIS A 77 5.59 95.85 20.09
C HIS A 77 4.55 96.70 19.35
N GLU A 78 3.80 96.10 18.42
CA GLU A 78 2.73 96.78 17.70
C GLU A 78 1.56 97.22 18.62
N GLN A 79 1.21 96.41 19.62
CA GLN A 79 0.26 96.82 20.65
C GLN A 79 0.76 98.06 21.43
N ASN A 80 2.05 98.09 21.78
CA ASN A 80 2.65 99.19 22.54
C ASN A 80 2.81 100.48 21.71
N GLU A 81 3.21 100.39 20.44
CA GLU A 81 3.29 101.56 19.53
C GLU A 81 1.93 102.25 19.34
N HIS A 82 0.84 101.47 19.45
CA HIS A 82 -0.53 101.94 19.25
C HIS A 82 -1.32 102.11 20.56
N LEU A 83 -0.61 102.09 21.69
CA LEU A 83 -1.16 102.25 23.02
C LEU A 83 -1.39 103.75 23.30
N ILE A 84 -2.63 104.21 23.15
CA ILE A 84 -3.00 105.60 23.43
C ILE A 84 -3.27 105.75 24.92
N LEU A 85 -2.43 106.51 25.64
CA LEU A 85 -2.77 107.07 26.96
C LEU A 85 -3.81 108.18 26.74
N GLY A 86 -5.08 107.85 27.01
CA GLY A 86 -6.23 108.65 26.57
C GLY A 86 -6.32 110.06 27.14
N ASN A 87 -6.88 110.98 26.35
CA ASN A 87 -7.57 112.16 26.88
C ASN A 87 -8.83 112.58 26.11
N LEU A 88 -9.54 111.67 25.44
CA LEU A 88 -10.85 111.98 24.85
C LEU A 88 -11.80 110.78 25.03
N GLY A 89 -12.60 110.84 26.11
CA GLY A 89 -13.57 109.81 26.51
C GLY A 89 -14.80 109.70 25.62
N ASN A 90 -14.63 109.27 24.36
CA ASN A 90 -15.74 109.04 23.42
C ASN A 90 -15.85 107.59 22.89
N GLY A 91 -15.11 106.63 23.45
CA GLY A 91 -15.23 105.19 23.14
C GLY A 91 -14.91 104.80 21.68
N GLN A 92 -14.58 105.75 20.80
CA GLN A 92 -14.32 105.49 19.36
C GLN A 92 -12.84 105.27 19.05
N GLN A 93 -11.92 105.80 19.87
CA GLN A 93 -10.47 105.60 19.71
C GLN A 93 -9.88 104.45 20.55
N GLU A 94 -10.61 103.97 21.56
CA GLU A 94 -10.18 102.94 22.53
C GLU A 94 -10.00 101.54 21.92
N VAL A 95 -10.40 101.34 20.65
CA VAL A 95 -10.51 100.04 19.98
C VAL A 95 -9.44 99.85 18.89
N ARG A 96 -8.36 100.66 18.85
CA ARG A 96 -7.32 100.55 17.80
C ARG A 96 -6.32 99.42 18.06
N GLY A 97 -5.86 99.25 19.30
CA GLY A 97 -4.95 98.14 19.67
C GLY A 97 -5.55 96.76 19.43
N SER A 98 -6.88 96.62 19.54
CA SER A 98 -7.60 95.37 19.22
C SER A 98 -7.69 95.07 17.71
N ARG A 99 -7.20 95.96 16.83
CA ARG A 99 -7.20 95.77 15.36
C ARG A 99 -5.85 95.26 14.84
N VAL A 100 -4.90 95.01 15.72
CA VAL A 100 -3.63 94.35 15.38
C VAL A 100 -3.87 92.85 15.40
N SER A 101 -3.62 92.17 14.28
CA SER A 101 -3.71 90.72 14.15
C SER A 101 -2.59 90.03 14.94
N MET A 102 -2.72 88.71 15.14
CA MET A 102 -1.71 87.94 15.87
C MET A 102 -0.34 87.86 15.18
N ASP A 103 -0.28 88.17 13.88
CA ASP A 103 0.96 88.30 13.10
C ASP A 103 1.39 89.77 12.92
N ALA A 104 0.91 90.65 13.80
CA ALA A 104 1.34 92.04 13.94
C ALA A 104 0.97 92.94 12.73
N ILE A 105 -0.14 92.67 12.05
CA ILE A 105 -0.67 93.51 10.97
C ILE A 105 -1.82 94.37 11.50
N GLN A 106 -1.76 95.68 11.24
CA GLN A 106 -2.82 96.60 11.64
C GLN A 106 -3.96 96.61 10.62
N HIS A 107 -5.20 96.47 11.10
CA HIS A 107 -6.40 96.56 10.28
C HIS A 107 -7.24 97.81 10.57
N ASN A 108 -7.96 98.29 9.56
CA ASN A 108 -8.81 99.49 9.68
C ASN A 108 -9.97 99.31 10.67
N THR A 109 -10.48 98.10 10.87
CA THR A 109 -11.56 97.76 11.81
C THR A 109 -11.24 96.47 12.56
N LEU A 110 -11.87 96.26 13.73
CA LEU A 110 -11.76 95.01 14.50
C LEU A 110 -12.29 93.81 13.71
N ASP A 111 -13.37 94.02 12.95
CA ASP A 111 -13.96 93.02 12.06
C ASP A 111 -12.96 92.51 11.01
N ALA A 112 -12.23 93.42 10.35
CA ALA A 112 -11.22 93.05 9.35
C ALA A 112 -10.05 92.24 9.96
N ARG A 113 -9.63 92.56 11.18
CA ARG A 113 -8.62 91.78 11.92
C ARG A 113 -9.16 90.39 12.31
N LEU A 114 -10.38 90.31 12.83
CA LEU A 114 -10.97 89.03 13.23
C LEU A 114 -11.16 88.11 12.02
N TYR A 115 -11.61 88.67 10.88
CA TYR A 115 -11.71 87.92 9.63
C TYR A 115 -10.35 87.40 9.17
N HIS A 116 -9.29 88.23 9.23
CA HIS A 116 -7.92 87.81 8.92
C HIS A 116 -7.43 86.65 9.80
N ASP A 117 -7.54 86.79 11.13
CA ASP A 117 -7.07 85.78 12.07
C ASP A 117 -7.87 84.47 11.95
N PHE A 118 -9.19 84.53 11.83
CA PHE A 118 -9.99 83.32 11.67
C PHE A 118 -9.80 82.64 10.31
N LEU A 119 -9.55 83.40 9.23
CA LEU A 119 -9.23 82.82 7.92
C LEU A 119 -7.86 82.14 7.92
N ARG A 120 -6.86 82.75 8.58
CA ARG A 120 -5.53 82.16 8.79
C ARG A 120 -5.60 80.87 9.60
N GLU A 121 -6.34 80.87 10.72
CA GLU A 121 -6.55 79.66 11.53
C GLU A 121 -7.32 78.58 10.78
N LYS A 122 -8.33 78.94 9.98
CA LYS A 122 -9.05 78.00 9.12
C LYS A 122 -8.09 77.32 8.13
N ASN A 123 -7.29 78.10 7.41
CA ASN A 123 -6.33 77.59 6.42
C ASN A 123 -5.25 76.71 7.06
N ASN A 124 -4.73 77.10 8.23
CA ASN A 124 -3.75 76.29 8.98
C ASN A 124 -4.35 74.96 9.45
N ARG A 125 -5.61 74.96 9.91
CA ARG A 125 -6.32 73.74 10.31
C ARG A 125 -6.60 72.83 9.12
N GLU A 126 -7.01 73.38 7.97
CA GLU A 126 -7.21 72.61 6.74
C GLU A 126 -5.89 71.98 6.27
N LYS A 127 -4.79 72.74 6.29
CA LYS A 127 -3.45 72.22 5.98
C LYS A 127 -3.01 71.10 6.94
N GLY A 128 -3.15 71.31 8.25
CA GLY A 128 -2.81 70.30 9.26
C GLY A 128 -3.70 69.06 9.19
N TYR A 129 -4.96 69.20 8.79
CA TYR A 129 -5.88 68.08 8.57
C TYR A 129 -5.45 67.25 7.35
N GLU A 130 -5.08 67.87 6.23
CA GLU A 130 -4.56 67.13 5.07
C GLU A 130 -3.22 66.46 5.38
N GLU A 131 -2.28 67.12 6.08
CA GLU A 131 -1.03 66.51 6.54
C GLU A 131 -1.25 65.31 7.49
N LEU A 132 -2.29 65.36 8.33
CA LEU A 132 -2.67 64.25 9.22
C LEU A 132 -3.32 63.11 8.44
N LYS A 133 -4.20 63.43 7.49
CA LYS A 133 -4.89 62.47 6.63
C LYS A 133 -3.90 61.71 5.75
N ASP A 134 -2.88 62.38 5.21
CA ASP A 134 -1.76 61.77 4.49
C ASP A 134 -0.97 60.79 5.36
N LYS A 135 -0.81 61.08 6.66
CA LYS A 135 -0.14 60.18 7.62
C LYS A 135 -1.01 59.00 8.10
N ILE A 136 -2.33 59.12 7.97
CA ILE A 136 -3.30 58.11 8.42
C ILE A 136 -3.73 57.19 7.28
N ASN A 137 -3.74 57.66 6.03
CA ASN A 137 -4.16 56.87 4.88
C ASN A 137 -3.24 55.66 4.66
N ARG A 138 -3.73 54.48 5.05
CA ARG A 138 -3.04 53.18 4.85
C ARG A 138 -3.40 52.51 3.52
N VAL A 139 -4.17 53.19 2.68
CA VAL A 139 -4.46 52.80 1.31
C VAL A 139 -3.97 53.93 0.42
N VAL A 140 -3.00 53.63 -0.45
CA VAL A 140 -2.37 54.63 -1.32
C VAL A 140 -2.32 54.12 -2.76
N ASN A 141 -2.33 55.00 -3.75
CA ASN A 141 -2.12 54.62 -5.15
C ASN A 141 -0.69 54.93 -5.56
N VAL A 142 -0.01 53.98 -6.20
CA VAL A 142 1.41 54.13 -6.58
C VAL A 142 1.63 55.29 -7.57
N ASP A 143 0.63 55.65 -8.36
CA ASP A 143 0.70 56.75 -9.32
C ASP A 143 0.95 58.10 -8.63
N GLU A 144 0.43 58.28 -7.41
CA GLU A 144 0.64 59.47 -6.57
C GLU A 144 2.11 59.64 -6.15
N PHE A 145 2.89 58.57 -6.20
CA PHE A 145 4.32 58.55 -5.89
C PHE A 145 5.20 58.66 -7.15
N GLY A 146 4.58 58.89 -8.31
CA GLY A 146 5.24 59.10 -9.60
C GLY A 146 5.49 57.82 -10.39
N ALA A 147 4.73 56.75 -10.15
CA ALA A 147 4.76 55.56 -11.01
C ALA A 147 4.19 55.86 -12.39
N ASP A 148 4.70 55.18 -13.42
CA ASP A 148 4.31 55.37 -14.81
C ASP A 148 3.52 54.16 -15.32
N PRO A 149 2.17 54.22 -15.33
CA PRO A 149 1.32 53.14 -15.83
C PRO A 149 1.38 52.95 -17.35
N THR A 150 2.14 53.78 -18.09
CA THR A 150 2.33 53.58 -19.55
C THR A 150 3.41 52.54 -19.85
N GLY A 151 4.24 52.18 -18.86
CA GLY A 151 5.32 51.21 -19.01
C GLY A 151 6.56 51.77 -19.69
N VAL A 152 6.62 53.09 -19.93
CA VAL A 152 7.74 53.75 -20.60
C VAL A 152 8.87 54.05 -19.63
N LYS A 153 8.58 54.55 -18.43
CA LYS A 153 9.57 54.88 -17.39
C LYS A 153 9.64 53.83 -16.29
N ASP A 154 10.78 53.77 -15.61
CA ASP A 154 10.96 52.94 -14.43
C ASP A 154 10.07 53.45 -13.27
N SER A 155 9.24 52.55 -12.74
CA SER A 155 8.34 52.81 -11.61
C SER A 155 8.88 52.29 -10.27
N THR A 156 10.05 51.63 -10.24
CA THR A 156 10.59 50.95 -9.06
C THR A 156 10.72 51.88 -7.85
N SER A 157 11.26 53.09 -8.05
CA SER A 157 11.39 54.07 -6.95
C SER A 157 10.04 54.56 -6.43
N ALA A 158 9.03 54.70 -7.29
CA ALA A 158 7.68 55.09 -6.87
C ALA A 158 7.03 54.02 -6.01
N PHE A 159 7.15 52.74 -6.40
CA PHE A 159 6.72 51.61 -5.56
C PHE A 159 7.42 51.59 -4.20
N HIS A 160 8.74 51.78 -4.15
CA HIS A 160 9.45 51.83 -2.87
C HIS A 160 8.99 52.96 -1.97
N LYS A 161 8.66 54.14 -2.52
CA LYS A 161 8.07 55.25 -1.76
C LYS A 161 6.67 54.92 -1.26
N ALA A 162 5.83 54.30 -2.10
CA ALA A 162 4.48 53.90 -1.74
C ALA A 162 4.46 52.79 -0.67
N PHE A 163 5.42 51.87 -0.71
CA PHE A 163 5.56 50.83 0.33
C PHE A 163 6.03 51.41 1.67
N GLY A 164 6.95 52.40 1.65
CA GLY A 164 7.57 52.93 2.88
C GLY A 164 8.13 51.81 3.76
N ASP A 165 7.79 51.83 5.05
CA ASP A 165 8.16 50.80 6.03
C ASP A 165 7.11 49.68 6.17
N GLY A 166 6.14 49.59 5.24
CA GLY A 166 5.03 48.65 5.28
C GLY A 166 3.81 49.16 6.04
N ASN A 167 2.98 48.25 6.55
CA ASN A 167 1.68 48.55 7.16
C ASN A 167 0.79 49.40 6.21
N VAL A 168 0.74 48.99 4.95
CA VAL A 168 0.14 49.75 3.86
C VAL A 168 -0.49 48.82 2.82
N GLN A 169 -1.56 49.29 2.21
CA GLN A 169 -2.15 48.75 1.00
C GLN A 169 -1.79 49.68 -0.15
N VAL A 170 -0.93 49.23 -1.05
CA VAL A 170 -0.56 49.93 -2.28
C VAL A 170 -1.45 49.43 -3.41
N THR A 171 -2.18 50.34 -4.03
CA THR A 171 -3.01 50.09 -5.20
C THR A 171 -2.33 50.58 -6.47
N MET A 172 -2.65 49.95 -7.59
CA MET A 172 -2.15 50.29 -8.91
C MET A 172 -3.33 50.58 -9.84
N SER A 173 -3.18 51.56 -10.72
CA SER A 173 -4.14 51.83 -11.79
C SER A 173 -4.04 50.80 -12.91
N ALA A 174 -4.98 50.85 -13.86
CA ALA A 174 -4.84 50.11 -15.12
C ALA A 174 -3.62 50.61 -15.90
N GLY A 175 -2.89 49.69 -16.53
CA GLY A 175 -1.67 50.00 -17.27
C GLY A 175 -0.54 49.01 -17.01
N THR A 176 0.64 49.32 -17.53
CA THR A 176 1.86 48.53 -17.39
C THR A 176 2.89 49.33 -16.60
N TYR A 177 3.45 48.76 -15.55
CA TYR A 177 4.49 49.36 -14.74
C TYR A 177 5.82 48.65 -14.97
N LYS A 178 6.82 49.37 -15.47
CA LYS A 178 8.17 48.84 -15.67
C LYS A 178 8.94 48.85 -14.35
N ILE A 179 9.59 47.73 -13.99
CA ILE A 179 10.32 47.58 -12.72
C ILE A 179 11.66 46.86 -12.85
N TYR A 180 12.53 47.03 -11.85
CA TYR A 180 13.76 46.26 -11.61
C TYR A 180 13.64 45.32 -10.39
N GLY A 181 12.40 44.97 -10.02
CA GLY A 181 12.06 44.10 -8.91
C GLY A 181 11.51 44.85 -7.70
N LEU A 182 10.45 44.32 -7.10
CA LEU A 182 9.77 44.93 -5.95
C LEU A 182 10.01 44.11 -4.68
N LYS A 183 10.37 44.81 -3.60
CA LYS A 183 10.62 44.22 -2.28
C LYS A 183 9.59 44.75 -1.28
N LEU A 184 8.67 43.90 -0.85
CA LEU A 184 7.53 44.26 0.01
C LEU A 184 7.92 44.13 1.49
N PRO A 185 7.83 45.21 2.29
CA PRO A 185 7.98 45.14 3.74
C PRO A 185 6.84 44.35 4.41
N ASN A 186 6.95 44.13 5.72
CA ASN A 186 5.91 43.45 6.50
C ASN A 186 4.57 44.22 6.48
N ASN A 187 3.46 43.48 6.58
CA ASN A 187 2.11 44.05 6.60
C ASN A 187 1.80 44.88 5.33
N THR A 188 2.22 44.40 4.17
CA THR A 188 2.05 45.09 2.89
C THR A 188 1.10 44.32 1.98
N ARG A 189 0.13 45.01 1.39
CA ARG A 189 -0.73 44.48 0.32
C ARG A 189 -0.47 45.25 -0.96
N LEU A 190 -0.18 44.56 -2.06
CA LEU A 190 -0.01 45.14 -3.39
C LEU A 190 -1.16 44.69 -4.28
N ILE A 191 -2.00 45.63 -4.73
CA ILE A 191 -3.29 45.32 -5.37
C ILE A 191 -3.41 46.04 -6.71
N GLY A 192 -3.65 45.30 -7.79
CA GLY A 192 -4.03 45.84 -9.10
C GLY A 192 -5.53 45.83 -9.35
N GLN A 193 -5.94 46.29 -10.53
CA GLN A 193 -7.36 46.31 -10.94
C GLN A 193 -7.85 45.00 -11.57
N GLY A 194 -6.96 44.04 -11.80
CA GLY A 194 -7.27 42.73 -12.37
C GLY A 194 -6.15 42.17 -13.26
N LYS A 195 -6.18 40.85 -13.48
CA LYS A 195 -5.38 40.18 -14.52
C LYS A 195 -5.63 40.86 -15.87
N ASP A 196 -4.55 41.09 -16.61
CA ASP A 196 -4.55 41.72 -17.94
C ASP A 196 -5.08 43.18 -17.97
N ILE A 197 -5.40 43.78 -16.81
CA ILE A 197 -5.78 45.20 -16.66
C ILE A 197 -4.61 46.00 -16.06
N THR A 198 -4.05 45.50 -14.97
CA THR A 198 -2.83 46.04 -14.36
C THR A 198 -1.70 45.05 -14.59
N THR A 199 -0.58 45.50 -15.15
CA THR A 199 0.60 44.67 -15.42
C THR A 199 1.83 45.25 -14.75
N ILE A 200 2.59 44.42 -14.05
CA ILE A 200 3.95 44.72 -13.60
C ILE A 200 4.89 43.98 -14.55
N ARG A 201 5.81 44.68 -15.22
CA ARG A 201 6.71 44.10 -16.22
C ARG A 201 8.17 44.34 -15.84
N ILE A 202 8.97 43.28 -15.82
CA ILE A 202 10.42 43.38 -15.62
C ILE A 202 11.05 44.16 -16.80
N ALA A 203 11.91 45.13 -16.50
CA ALA A 203 12.52 46.02 -17.50
C ALA A 203 13.35 45.28 -18.56
N ASP A 204 13.44 45.83 -19.77
CA ASP A 204 14.08 45.17 -20.92
C ASP A 204 15.60 44.99 -20.75
N ASP A 205 16.24 45.80 -19.93
CA ASP A 205 17.67 45.75 -19.57
C ASP A 205 17.92 45.16 -18.18
N ALA A 206 16.87 44.70 -17.47
CA ALA A 206 17.01 44.07 -16.17
C ALA A 206 17.85 42.79 -16.26
N LYS A 207 18.73 42.58 -15.26
CA LYS A 207 19.55 41.36 -15.14
C LYS A 207 18.68 40.12 -14.93
N ASN A 208 19.27 38.95 -15.12
CA ASN A 208 18.56 37.69 -15.01
C ASN A 208 18.17 37.33 -13.57
N ASP A 209 18.86 37.83 -12.55
CA ASP A 209 18.60 37.57 -11.13
C ASP A 209 17.36 38.30 -10.56
N VAL A 210 16.80 39.25 -11.30
CA VAL A 210 15.64 40.04 -10.86
C VAL A 210 14.43 39.14 -10.63
N ILE A 211 13.87 39.26 -9.42
CA ILE A 211 12.55 38.73 -9.06
C ILE A 211 11.54 39.86 -9.22
N GLY A 212 10.41 39.57 -9.85
CA GLY A 212 9.38 40.58 -10.09
C GLY A 212 8.83 41.15 -8.78
N VAL A 213 8.34 40.30 -7.87
CA VAL A 213 7.88 40.70 -6.53
C VAL A 213 8.34 39.69 -5.47
N THR A 214 8.96 40.17 -4.39
CA THR A 214 9.40 39.34 -3.24
C THR A 214 9.23 40.10 -1.92
N ASN A 215 9.27 39.40 -0.80
CA ASN A 215 9.42 40.02 0.52
C ASN A 215 10.77 40.73 0.68
N ALA A 216 10.79 41.86 1.38
CA ALA A 216 11.99 42.65 1.63
C ALA A 216 12.90 42.01 2.69
N ASN A 217 12.31 41.46 3.76
CA ASN A 217 13.05 40.84 4.86
C ASN A 217 13.28 39.35 4.58
N MET A 218 14.54 38.90 4.58
CA MET A 218 14.94 37.51 4.33
C MET A 218 15.49 36.79 5.58
N SER A 219 15.09 37.19 6.80
CA SER A 219 15.51 36.53 8.05
C SER A 219 14.58 35.42 8.54
N GLY A 220 13.49 35.14 7.81
CA GLY A 220 12.41 34.23 8.25
C GLY A 220 11.32 34.92 9.09
N ASN A 221 11.47 36.22 9.33
CA ASN A 221 10.53 37.05 10.09
C ASN A 221 9.57 37.87 9.21
N ALA A 222 9.62 37.68 7.89
CA ALA A 222 8.69 38.35 6.98
C ALA A 222 7.25 37.89 7.26
N LYS A 223 6.27 38.81 7.27
CA LYS A 223 4.88 38.45 7.59
C LYS A 223 3.82 39.35 6.99
N ASN A 224 2.63 38.79 6.81
CA ASN A 224 1.42 39.48 6.37
C ASN A 224 1.64 40.22 5.05
N ILE A 225 2.10 39.50 4.03
CA ILE A 225 2.40 40.06 2.70
C ILE A 225 1.39 39.52 1.70
N SER A 226 0.79 40.40 0.91
CA SER A 226 -0.15 39.99 -0.15
C SER A 226 0.12 40.67 -1.49
N VAL A 227 -0.11 39.91 -2.56
CA VAL A 227 -0.11 40.36 -3.95
C VAL A 227 -1.42 39.94 -4.61
N GLU A 228 -2.16 40.88 -5.19
CA GLU A 228 -3.56 40.67 -5.56
C GLU A 228 -3.92 41.32 -6.91
N SER A 229 -4.61 40.58 -7.77
CA SER A 229 -5.33 41.14 -8.94
C SER A 229 -4.45 41.92 -9.94
N PHE A 230 -3.36 41.34 -10.42
CA PHE A 230 -2.57 41.90 -11.52
C PHE A 230 -1.89 40.82 -12.37
N THR A 231 -1.39 41.19 -13.54
CA THR A 231 -0.46 40.38 -14.33
C THR A 231 0.98 40.74 -14.00
N LEU A 232 1.83 39.76 -13.77
CA LEU A 232 3.28 39.91 -13.68
C LEU A 232 3.94 39.32 -14.92
N ASP A 233 4.56 40.18 -15.71
CA ASP A 233 5.32 39.83 -16.90
C ASP A 233 6.81 39.76 -16.56
N GLY A 234 7.31 38.53 -16.51
CA GLY A 234 8.73 38.25 -16.23
C GLY A 234 9.67 38.68 -17.34
N ASN A 235 9.14 39.03 -18.52
CA ASN A 235 9.86 39.51 -19.68
C ASN A 235 11.12 38.68 -19.98
N LYS A 236 11.03 37.34 -19.89
CA LYS A 236 12.21 36.45 -20.03
C LYS A 236 12.90 36.56 -21.38
N TRP A 237 12.17 37.00 -22.41
CA TRP A 237 12.68 37.15 -23.77
C TRP A 237 13.48 38.44 -23.97
N ARG A 238 13.55 39.30 -22.96
CA ARG A 238 14.37 40.51 -22.97
C ARG A 238 15.82 40.21 -23.34
N GLN A 239 16.51 41.24 -23.83
CA GLN A 239 17.91 41.13 -24.27
C GLN A 239 18.10 40.00 -25.30
N ASN A 240 17.20 39.89 -26.28
CA ASN A 240 17.27 38.94 -27.40
C ASN A 240 17.37 37.47 -26.97
N LYS A 241 16.63 37.07 -25.92
CA LYS A 241 16.61 35.69 -25.39
C LYS A 241 17.97 35.17 -24.91
N SER A 242 18.88 36.07 -24.53
CA SER A 242 20.23 35.72 -24.05
C SER A 242 20.28 35.29 -22.59
N LEU A 243 19.20 35.48 -21.83
CA LEU A 243 19.16 35.25 -20.39
C LEU A 243 18.69 33.84 -20.05
N GLY A 244 19.35 33.23 -19.07
CA GLY A 244 18.88 32.04 -18.35
C GLY A 244 18.68 32.35 -16.85
N PRO A 245 18.01 31.47 -16.09
CA PRO A 245 17.80 31.66 -14.65
C PRO A 245 19.12 31.82 -13.89
N ALA A 246 19.14 32.69 -12.88
CA ALA A 246 20.35 33.05 -12.14
C ALA A 246 20.76 32.02 -11.07
N GLY A 247 19.91 31.02 -10.80
CA GLY A 247 20.14 29.96 -9.83
C GLY A 247 19.45 30.19 -8.48
N GLY A 248 19.22 29.09 -7.76
CA GLY A 248 18.36 29.11 -6.57
C GLY A 248 16.92 29.48 -6.94
N SER A 249 16.29 30.33 -6.13
CA SER A 249 14.95 30.88 -6.29
C SER A 249 14.90 32.24 -7.01
N LEU A 250 16.05 32.73 -7.48
CA LEU A 250 16.15 33.98 -8.24
C LEU A 250 15.46 33.84 -9.61
N SER A 251 15.18 34.95 -10.28
CA SER A 251 14.53 34.97 -11.61
C SER A 251 13.04 34.54 -11.64
N SER A 252 12.44 34.26 -10.48
CA SER A 252 11.02 33.96 -10.34
C SER A 252 10.14 35.20 -10.56
N GLY A 253 8.89 35.01 -10.94
CA GLY A 253 7.93 36.09 -11.04
C GLY A 253 7.58 36.66 -9.66
N ILE A 254 6.99 35.82 -8.83
CA ILE A 254 6.61 36.12 -7.45
C ILE A 254 7.30 35.13 -6.52
N ARG A 255 7.89 35.62 -5.42
CA ARG A 255 8.55 34.79 -4.42
C ARG A 255 8.12 35.13 -3.00
N PHE A 256 7.76 34.12 -2.22
CA PHE A 256 7.65 34.19 -0.77
C PHE A 256 8.78 33.40 -0.13
N ALA A 257 9.79 34.07 0.41
CA ALA A 257 10.98 33.45 0.99
C ALA A 257 11.07 33.72 2.50
N GLY A 258 10.74 32.72 3.32
CA GLY A 258 10.68 32.85 4.78
C GLY A 258 9.52 33.72 5.29
N VAL A 259 8.39 33.71 4.59
CA VAL A 259 7.20 34.53 4.91
C VAL A 259 6.21 33.75 5.78
N LYS A 260 5.61 34.41 6.78
CA LYS A 260 4.48 33.89 7.57
C LYS A 260 3.21 34.63 7.16
N HIS A 261 2.13 33.93 6.83
CA HIS A 261 0.88 34.56 6.37
C HIS A 261 1.08 35.37 5.08
N GLY A 262 1.34 34.64 3.99
CA GLY A 262 1.52 35.20 2.65
C GLY A 262 0.35 34.86 1.74
N TYR A 263 -0.06 35.78 0.87
CA TYR A 263 -1.27 35.62 0.06
C TYR A 263 -1.04 36.06 -1.38
N CYS A 264 -1.25 35.17 -2.35
CA CYS A 264 -1.19 35.47 -3.78
C CYS A 264 -2.56 35.18 -4.39
N TYR A 265 -3.33 36.22 -4.71
CA TYR A 265 -4.73 36.09 -5.09
C TYR A 265 -5.04 36.70 -6.43
N ASN A 266 -5.67 35.92 -7.32
CA ASN A 266 -6.09 36.43 -8.63
C ASN A 266 -4.94 37.06 -9.44
N VAL A 267 -3.75 36.47 -9.36
CA VAL A 267 -2.56 36.96 -10.09
C VAL A 267 -2.29 36.09 -11.30
N LYS A 268 -1.83 36.70 -12.40
CA LYS A 268 -1.34 35.98 -13.58
C LYS A 268 0.15 36.20 -13.74
N THR A 269 0.97 35.17 -13.87
CA THR A 269 2.40 35.31 -14.20
C THR A 269 2.66 34.81 -15.61
N ILE A 270 3.32 35.61 -16.44
CA ILE A 270 3.67 35.26 -17.81
C ILE A 270 5.18 35.37 -18.03
N ASP A 271 5.74 34.46 -18.83
CA ASP A 271 7.08 34.58 -19.39
C ASP A 271 8.18 34.88 -18.35
N THR A 272 8.19 34.12 -17.24
CA THR A 272 9.23 34.18 -16.20
C THR A 272 10.45 33.33 -16.57
N LEU A 273 11.65 33.75 -16.11
CA LEU A 273 12.91 33.06 -16.41
C LEU A 273 13.06 31.75 -15.61
N LEU A 274 12.57 31.71 -14.37
CA LEU A 274 12.53 30.51 -13.52
C LEU A 274 11.07 30.12 -13.25
N HIS A 275 10.54 30.41 -12.05
CA HIS A 275 9.18 30.03 -11.67
C HIS A 275 8.16 31.14 -11.91
N GLY A 276 6.88 30.80 -12.05
CA GLY A 276 5.79 31.78 -11.97
C GLY A 276 5.66 32.33 -10.54
N ILE A 277 5.29 31.43 -9.62
CA ILE A 277 5.15 31.69 -8.18
C ILE A 277 5.97 30.65 -7.41
N ASP A 278 6.90 31.09 -6.58
CA ASP A 278 7.74 30.24 -5.73
C ASP A 278 7.54 30.56 -4.23
N VAL A 279 7.40 29.51 -3.42
CA VAL A 279 7.35 29.59 -1.96
C VAL A 279 8.54 28.82 -1.40
N THR A 280 9.49 29.52 -0.82
CA THR A 280 10.74 28.94 -0.32
C THR A 280 11.08 29.42 1.11
N TYR A 281 12.14 28.88 1.70
CA TYR A 281 12.68 29.37 2.97
C TYR A 281 13.45 30.68 2.77
N ALA A 282 13.91 31.29 3.87
CA ALA A 282 14.54 32.61 3.90
C ALA A 282 15.96 32.62 3.32
N ASN A 283 16.11 32.28 2.03
CA ASN A 283 17.36 32.33 1.28
C ASN A 283 17.10 32.43 -0.22
N ASP A 284 18.08 32.94 -0.96
CA ASP A 284 18.04 32.91 -2.42
C ASP A 284 18.40 31.51 -2.96
N ALA A 285 19.37 30.82 -2.37
CA ALA A 285 19.73 29.45 -2.77
C ALA A 285 18.76 28.42 -2.19
N TYR A 286 18.53 27.32 -2.93
CA TYR A 286 17.83 26.15 -2.38
C TYR A 286 18.75 25.34 -1.47
N TYR A 287 18.16 24.67 -0.47
CA TYR A 287 18.91 23.90 0.53
C TYR A 287 19.07 22.44 0.11
N TYR A 288 20.33 21.99 0.01
CA TYR A 288 20.71 20.63 -0.38
C TYR A 288 21.56 19.95 0.72
N GLY A 289 20.96 19.71 1.88
CA GLY A 289 21.62 19.10 3.04
C GLY A 289 21.61 17.56 3.09
N GLY A 290 21.07 16.89 2.06
CA GLY A 290 20.84 15.45 2.01
C GLY A 290 19.48 15.02 2.56
N ASP A 291 19.06 13.81 2.18
CA ASP A 291 17.79 13.22 2.64
C ASP A 291 17.77 13.03 4.18
N GLY A 292 16.75 13.59 4.81
CA GLY A 292 16.58 13.65 6.26
C GLY A 292 17.09 14.96 6.90
N SER A 293 17.77 15.81 6.13
CA SER A 293 18.21 17.13 6.57
C SER A 293 17.22 18.21 6.11
N ARG A 294 16.92 19.18 6.98
CA ARG A 294 16.03 20.30 6.70
C ARG A 294 16.62 21.60 7.23
N VAL A 295 16.18 22.72 6.65
CA VAL A 295 16.44 24.05 7.19
C VAL A 295 15.75 24.22 8.56
N SER A 296 16.23 25.19 9.35
CA SER A 296 15.54 25.54 10.60
C SER A 296 14.12 26.02 10.31
N GLU A 297 13.15 25.52 11.07
CA GLU A 297 11.74 25.85 10.89
C GLU A 297 11.42 27.35 11.01
N SER A 298 12.25 28.12 11.72
CA SER A 298 12.12 29.58 11.78
C SER A 298 12.28 30.24 10.41
N LEU A 299 13.13 29.68 9.54
CA LEU A 299 13.44 30.22 8.21
C LEU A 299 12.42 29.83 7.13
N GLU A 300 11.59 28.82 7.36
CA GLU A 300 10.65 28.30 6.36
C GLU A 300 9.51 29.29 6.07
N SER A 301 8.92 29.30 4.87
CA SER A 301 7.62 29.97 4.69
C SER A 301 6.49 29.16 5.33
N LYS A 302 5.50 29.84 5.91
CA LYS A 302 4.35 29.24 6.59
C LYS A 302 3.03 29.96 6.33
N HIS A 303 1.94 29.20 6.26
CA HIS A 303 0.59 29.76 6.10
C HIS A 303 0.48 30.60 4.82
N ILE A 304 0.99 30.07 3.72
CA ILE A 304 0.91 30.74 2.41
C ILE A 304 -0.31 30.21 1.67
N HIS A 305 -1.08 31.11 1.06
CA HIS A 305 -2.23 30.76 0.24
C HIS A 305 -2.07 31.35 -1.16
N ILE A 306 -2.07 30.48 -2.16
CA ILE A 306 -2.07 30.84 -3.59
C ILE A 306 -3.44 30.44 -4.13
N ASP A 307 -4.26 31.43 -4.46
CA ASP A 307 -5.65 31.21 -4.87
C ASP A 307 -5.99 31.92 -6.19
N ASN A 308 -6.67 31.19 -7.08
CA ASN A 308 -7.18 31.72 -8.34
C ASN A 308 -6.08 32.37 -9.18
N CYS A 309 -4.85 31.84 -9.16
CA CYS A 309 -3.73 32.35 -9.96
C CYS A 309 -3.59 31.60 -11.28
N GLU A 310 -2.99 32.26 -12.27
CA GLU A 310 -2.65 31.68 -13.57
C GLU A 310 -1.14 31.80 -13.82
N THR A 311 -0.49 30.74 -14.29
CA THR A 311 0.95 30.79 -14.60
C THR A 311 1.21 30.16 -15.96
N THR A 312 1.88 30.89 -16.86
CA THR A 312 2.21 30.36 -18.18
C THR A 312 3.51 30.91 -18.74
N GLY A 313 4.13 30.17 -19.65
CA GLY A 313 5.42 30.54 -20.20
C GLY A 313 6.52 30.61 -19.13
N HIS A 314 6.42 29.86 -18.04
CA HIS A 314 7.50 29.77 -17.06
C HIS A 314 8.70 28.98 -17.61
N GLY A 315 9.88 29.26 -17.07
CA GLY A 315 11.15 28.67 -17.44
C GLY A 315 11.49 27.37 -16.69
N ASP A 316 10.86 27.16 -15.53
CA ASP A 316 10.92 25.91 -14.77
C ASP A 316 9.49 25.45 -14.41
N ASP A 317 8.97 25.82 -13.24
CA ASP A 317 7.62 25.46 -12.78
C ASP A 317 6.67 26.66 -12.68
N GLY A 318 5.37 26.42 -12.82
CA GLY A 318 4.37 27.48 -12.75
C GLY A 318 4.19 27.94 -11.31
N ILE A 319 3.75 27.02 -10.46
CA ILE A 319 3.67 27.22 -9.00
C ILE A 319 4.55 26.16 -8.35
N THR A 320 5.48 26.58 -7.49
CA THR A 320 6.37 25.64 -6.79
C THR A 320 6.56 25.97 -5.32
N THR A 321 6.88 24.95 -4.52
CA THR A 321 7.14 25.08 -3.09
C THR A 321 8.40 24.32 -2.69
N HIS A 322 9.18 24.93 -1.80
CA HIS A 322 10.44 24.42 -1.27
C HIS A 322 10.55 24.74 0.22
N HIS A 323 11.07 23.82 1.04
CA HIS A 323 11.44 24.03 2.45
C HIS A 323 10.45 24.90 3.24
N SER A 324 9.16 24.60 3.08
CA SER A 324 8.03 25.42 3.56
C SER A 324 6.91 24.53 4.05
N ARG A 325 5.99 25.07 4.88
CA ARG A 325 4.89 24.27 5.41
C ARG A 325 3.57 24.99 5.63
N TYR A 326 2.49 24.22 5.77
CA TYR A 326 1.12 24.74 5.94
C TYR A 326 0.71 25.63 4.77
N LEU A 327 0.72 25.07 3.57
CA LEU A 327 0.48 25.80 2.33
C LEU A 327 -0.86 25.39 1.73
N LEU A 328 -1.60 26.37 1.21
CA LEU A 328 -2.83 26.17 0.45
C LEU A 328 -2.60 26.62 -1.00
N ILE A 329 -2.85 25.74 -1.96
CA ILE A 329 -2.75 26.04 -3.40
C ILE A 329 -4.08 25.67 -4.02
N THR A 330 -4.94 26.67 -4.28
CA THR A 330 -6.33 26.44 -4.66
C THR A 330 -6.77 27.18 -5.92
N ASN A 331 -7.65 26.57 -6.71
CA ASN A 331 -8.30 27.22 -7.87
C ASN A 331 -7.33 27.75 -8.94
N ASN A 332 -6.09 27.23 -9.01
CA ASN A 332 -5.07 27.77 -9.91
C ASN A 332 -5.08 27.11 -11.28
N TYR A 333 -4.58 27.82 -12.29
CA TYR A 333 -4.38 27.29 -13.64
C TYR A 333 -2.93 27.48 -14.10
N SER A 334 -2.15 26.40 -14.16
CA SER A 334 -0.76 26.44 -14.59
C SER A 334 -0.55 25.66 -15.88
N HIS A 335 -0.01 26.31 -16.92
CA HIS A 335 -0.02 25.71 -18.25
C HIS A 335 1.08 26.20 -19.19
N HIS A 336 1.40 25.36 -20.16
CA HIS A 336 2.27 25.71 -21.28
C HIS A 336 3.61 26.36 -20.86
N PRO A 337 4.44 25.68 -20.05
CA PRO A 337 5.81 26.11 -19.84
C PRO A 337 6.55 26.19 -21.17
N THR A 338 7.62 26.97 -21.23
CA THR A 338 8.54 26.83 -22.36
C THR A 338 9.17 25.44 -22.37
N PRO A 339 9.55 24.85 -23.52
CA PRO A 339 10.28 23.58 -23.53
C PRO A 339 11.69 23.71 -22.93
N GLY A 340 12.16 22.70 -22.20
CA GLY A 340 13.55 22.69 -21.71
C GLY A 340 13.88 21.81 -20.49
N GLY A 341 13.04 20.85 -20.11
CA GLY A 341 13.35 19.91 -19.02
C GLY A 341 12.19 19.66 -18.06
N ASN A 342 12.50 19.59 -16.77
CA ASN A 342 11.58 19.26 -15.68
C ASN A 342 10.60 20.40 -15.35
N ARG A 343 9.75 20.76 -16.30
CA ARG A 343 8.94 21.98 -16.21
C ARG A 343 7.49 21.66 -15.92
N ASN A 344 7.07 21.84 -14.68
CA ASN A 344 5.78 21.35 -14.21
C ASN A 344 4.72 22.44 -14.16
N GLY A 345 3.46 22.02 -14.09
CA GLY A 345 2.35 22.90 -13.81
C GLY A 345 2.43 23.38 -12.36
N ILE A 346 2.29 22.42 -11.44
CA ILE A 346 2.51 22.62 -10.02
C ILE A 346 3.57 21.63 -9.53
N GLU A 347 4.53 22.12 -8.77
CA GLU A 347 5.58 21.31 -8.17
C GLU A 347 5.62 21.46 -6.65
N VAL A 348 5.56 20.34 -5.93
CA VAL A 348 5.72 20.30 -4.47
C VAL A 348 7.06 19.63 -4.18
N ASP A 349 8.09 20.46 -4.08
CA ASP A 349 9.48 20.04 -4.15
C ASP A 349 10.17 19.96 -2.77
N ASP A 350 11.47 19.69 -2.81
CA ASP A 350 12.48 19.72 -1.76
C ASP A 350 12.00 20.35 -0.45
N GLY A 351 11.79 19.52 0.56
CA GLY A 351 11.50 19.95 1.92
C GLY A 351 10.10 20.53 2.12
N SER A 352 9.19 20.46 1.16
CA SER A 352 7.81 20.91 1.39
C SER A 352 7.04 19.99 2.34
N GLN A 353 6.30 20.54 3.30
CA GLN A 353 5.51 19.76 4.25
C GLN A 353 4.10 20.31 4.42
N PHE A 354 3.10 19.44 4.58
CA PHE A 354 1.72 19.88 4.87
C PHE A 354 1.20 20.88 3.81
N VAL A 355 1.25 20.46 2.55
CA VAL A 355 0.76 21.23 1.40
C VAL A 355 -0.58 20.66 0.97
N PHE A 356 -1.58 21.52 0.88
CA PHE A 356 -2.95 21.17 0.51
C PHE A 356 -3.28 21.83 -0.83
N LEU A 357 -3.54 21.01 -1.82
CA LEU A 357 -3.89 21.41 -3.17
C LEU A 357 -5.37 21.10 -3.42
N SER A 358 -6.16 22.08 -3.84
CA SER A 358 -7.58 21.86 -4.18
C SER A 358 -8.01 22.58 -5.45
N ASP A 359 -8.81 21.93 -6.30
CA ASP A 359 -9.50 22.60 -7.42
C ASP A 359 -8.56 23.25 -8.44
N ASN A 360 -7.33 22.72 -8.59
CA ASN A 360 -6.36 23.23 -9.56
C ASN A 360 -6.47 22.54 -10.92
N ARG A 361 -6.08 23.26 -11.97
CA ARG A 361 -5.96 22.77 -13.34
C ARG A 361 -4.52 22.93 -13.84
N THR A 362 -4.01 21.90 -14.48
CA THR A 362 -2.72 21.94 -15.18
C THR A 362 -2.85 21.49 -16.62
N GLU A 363 -2.07 22.08 -17.52
CA GLU A 363 -2.21 21.80 -18.94
C GLU A 363 -0.90 21.89 -19.73
N HIS A 364 -0.63 20.86 -20.54
CA HIS A 364 0.52 20.80 -21.45
C HIS A 364 1.88 21.03 -20.77
N CYS A 365 2.07 20.50 -19.55
CA CYS A 365 3.31 20.56 -18.80
C CYS A 365 4.15 19.28 -18.96
N PHE A 366 5.36 19.23 -18.41
CA PHE A 366 6.04 17.94 -18.21
C PHE A 366 5.25 17.13 -17.18
N GLY A 367 5.32 17.54 -15.91
CA GLY A 367 4.42 17.08 -14.86
C GLY A 367 3.22 18.01 -14.75
N GLY A 368 2.01 17.46 -14.72
CA GLY A 368 0.84 18.27 -14.34
C GLY A 368 1.00 18.71 -12.89
N LEU A 369 0.98 17.71 -12.02
CA LEU A 369 1.40 17.81 -10.63
C LEU A 369 2.60 16.91 -10.39
N GLU A 370 3.69 17.49 -9.89
CA GLU A 370 4.87 16.77 -9.45
C GLU A 370 5.06 16.91 -7.93
N ILE A 371 5.22 15.78 -7.24
CA ILE A 371 5.49 15.73 -5.79
C ILE A 371 6.83 15.01 -5.64
N LYS A 372 7.88 15.79 -5.35
CA LYS A 372 9.25 15.27 -5.45
C LYS A 372 10.23 15.81 -4.42
N ALA A 373 11.43 15.26 -4.52
CA ALA A 373 12.67 15.98 -4.23
C ALA A 373 13.80 15.51 -5.14
N HIS A 374 14.86 16.32 -5.18
CA HIS A 374 16.19 15.98 -5.67
C HIS A 374 16.92 15.02 -4.71
N GLU A 375 17.91 14.28 -5.23
CA GLU A 375 18.73 13.34 -4.46
C GLU A 375 19.37 13.95 -3.20
N PRO A 376 19.99 15.15 -3.24
CA PRO A 376 20.59 15.75 -2.06
C PRO A 376 19.58 16.56 -1.21
N ALA A 377 18.28 16.25 -1.27
CA ALA A 377 17.25 16.96 -0.52
C ALA A 377 16.31 15.99 0.22
N SER A 378 15.54 16.53 1.15
CA SER A 378 14.42 15.79 1.77
C SER A 378 13.21 15.86 0.84
N ALA A 379 12.56 14.74 0.55
CA ALA A 379 11.29 14.68 -0.16
C ALA A 379 10.16 15.42 0.56
N SER A 380 9.26 15.95 -0.25
CA SER A 380 8.03 16.53 0.24
C SER A 380 7.16 15.48 0.96
N ASN A 381 6.42 15.90 1.99
CA ASN A 381 5.74 14.98 2.90
C ASN A 381 4.45 15.56 3.47
N GLY A 382 3.41 14.74 3.61
CA GLY A 382 2.12 15.18 4.13
C GLY A 382 1.37 16.02 3.11
N ILE A 383 1.35 15.54 1.86
CA ILE A 383 0.77 16.27 0.73
C ILE A 383 -0.65 15.75 0.50
N VAL A 384 -1.61 16.66 0.43
CA VAL A 384 -3.02 16.34 0.20
C VAL A 384 -3.48 17.07 -1.06
N VAL A 385 -4.00 16.30 -2.01
CA VAL A 385 -4.51 16.82 -3.29
C VAL A 385 -5.96 16.40 -3.41
N ASN A 386 -6.84 17.36 -3.65
CA ASN A 386 -8.25 17.12 -3.85
C ASN A 386 -8.73 17.83 -5.13
N ASN A 387 -9.48 17.15 -5.98
CA ASN A 387 -10.08 17.74 -7.17
C ASN A 387 -9.08 18.45 -8.11
N HIS A 388 -8.05 17.75 -8.58
CA HIS A 388 -7.11 18.28 -9.57
C HIS A 388 -7.46 17.76 -10.98
N LEU A 389 -7.37 18.61 -11.99
CA LEU A 389 -7.50 18.24 -13.40
C LEU A 389 -6.19 18.51 -14.14
N ASP A 390 -5.59 17.46 -14.71
CA ASP A 390 -4.47 17.62 -15.65
C ASP A 390 -4.90 17.27 -17.09
N ILE A 391 -4.46 18.09 -18.04
CA ILE A 391 -4.79 17.98 -19.46
C ILE A 391 -3.52 17.95 -20.31
N GLY A 392 -3.26 16.84 -21.01
CA GLY A 392 -2.22 16.78 -22.03
C GLY A 392 -0.78 16.95 -21.51
N SER A 393 -0.54 16.89 -20.20
CA SER A 393 0.82 16.84 -19.66
C SER A 393 1.47 15.49 -19.95
N THR A 394 2.80 15.45 -20.01
CA THR A 394 3.50 14.18 -20.27
C THR A 394 3.30 13.20 -19.11
N ARG A 395 3.52 13.64 -17.88
CA ARG A 395 3.27 12.85 -16.67
C ARG A 395 2.28 13.58 -15.79
N ALA A 396 0.99 13.33 -15.98
CA ALA A 396 -0.06 14.08 -15.31
C ALA A 396 0.12 14.16 -13.79
N TYR A 397 0.39 13.02 -13.13
CA TYR A 397 0.71 12.95 -11.71
C TYR A 397 2.02 12.18 -11.51
N ASN A 398 3.06 12.87 -11.04
CA ASN A 398 4.41 12.32 -10.91
C ASN A 398 4.91 12.41 -9.46
N ILE A 399 4.88 11.28 -8.74
CA ILE A 399 5.31 11.18 -7.34
C ILE A 399 6.63 10.42 -7.29
N ARG A 400 7.73 11.07 -6.88
CA ARG A 400 9.08 10.47 -6.96
C ARG A 400 10.11 11.13 -6.05
N HIS A 401 11.11 10.38 -5.58
CA HIS A 401 12.29 10.97 -4.96
C HIS A 401 13.56 10.58 -5.75
N ILE A 402 14.19 11.53 -6.44
CA ILE A 402 15.35 11.29 -7.30
C ILE A 402 16.50 10.71 -6.47
N GLY A 403 17.27 9.76 -7.01
CA GLY A 403 18.39 9.14 -6.30
C GLY A 403 17.99 8.09 -5.27
N HIS A 404 16.70 7.74 -5.19
CA HIS A 404 16.14 6.73 -4.27
C HIS A 404 15.27 5.70 -5.00
N HIS A 405 15.68 5.26 -6.21
CA HIS A 405 14.85 4.44 -7.12
C HIS A 405 15.45 3.07 -7.43
N ARG A 406 16.77 2.99 -7.62
CA ARG A 406 17.49 1.79 -8.07
C ARG A 406 17.80 0.91 -6.87
N ALA A 407 18.02 -0.38 -7.10
CA ALA A 407 18.28 -1.33 -6.01
C ALA A 407 19.53 -1.01 -5.19
N THR A 408 20.49 -0.29 -5.79
CA THR A 408 21.73 0.18 -5.17
C THR A 408 21.59 1.52 -4.48
N ASP A 409 20.51 2.25 -4.73
CA ASP A 409 20.29 3.56 -4.12
C ASP A 409 19.95 3.39 -2.64
N THR A 410 20.33 4.39 -1.83
CA THR A 410 19.89 4.43 -0.43
C THR A 410 18.38 4.60 -0.41
N LYS A 411 17.67 3.85 0.44
CA LYS A 411 16.23 4.03 0.59
C LYS A 411 15.95 5.40 1.22
N THR A 412 14.96 6.11 0.68
CA THR A 412 14.59 7.43 1.20
C THR A 412 14.13 7.39 2.66
N LYS A 413 14.46 8.45 3.40
CA LYS A 413 14.06 8.72 4.79
C LYS A 413 12.84 9.64 4.90
N THR A 414 12.47 10.36 3.85
CA THR A 414 11.52 11.48 3.93
C THR A 414 10.33 11.41 2.97
N ALA A 415 10.39 10.59 1.91
CA ALA A 415 9.30 10.47 0.93
C ALA A 415 8.12 9.63 1.47
N PHE A 416 7.24 10.28 2.24
CA PHE A 416 6.08 9.64 2.86
C PHE A 416 4.82 10.47 2.70
N SER A 417 3.67 9.79 2.82
CA SER A 417 2.37 10.41 3.10
C SER A 417 1.92 11.37 2.01
N VAL A 418 1.41 10.80 0.92
CA VAL A 418 0.74 11.54 -0.16
C VAL A 418 -0.69 11.01 -0.30
N SER A 419 -1.67 11.90 -0.34
CA SER A 419 -3.06 11.57 -0.63
C SER A 419 -3.56 12.32 -1.86
N LEU A 420 -4.04 11.59 -2.87
CA LEU A 420 -4.74 12.13 -4.03
C LEU A 420 -6.21 11.72 -3.97
N SER A 421 -7.14 12.66 -4.09
CA SER A 421 -8.58 12.40 -4.08
C SER A 421 -9.29 13.15 -5.22
N ASN A 422 -10.18 12.48 -5.93
CA ASN A 422 -11.02 13.08 -6.98
C ASN A 422 -10.20 13.72 -8.13
N CYS A 423 -9.05 13.15 -8.46
CA CYS A 423 -8.14 13.68 -9.47
C CYS A 423 -8.40 13.05 -10.86
N MET A 424 -8.17 13.83 -11.92
CA MET A 424 -8.30 13.38 -13.31
C MET A 424 -7.04 13.65 -14.12
N SER A 425 -6.62 12.67 -14.92
CA SER A 425 -5.65 12.81 -16.01
C SER A 425 -6.38 12.64 -17.34
N LEU A 426 -6.36 13.70 -18.15
CA LEU A 426 -7.01 13.74 -19.46
C LEU A 426 -5.97 13.81 -20.58
N ASN A 427 -5.94 12.76 -21.40
CA ASN A 427 -5.12 12.61 -22.60
C ASN A 427 -3.61 12.86 -22.39
N PRO A 428 -2.97 12.23 -21.37
CA PRO A 428 -1.54 12.39 -21.15
C PRO A 428 -0.76 11.89 -22.37
N ARG A 429 0.24 12.67 -22.79
CA ARG A 429 0.96 12.44 -24.06
C ARG A 429 2.34 13.06 -24.03
N TYR A 430 3.26 12.56 -24.86
CA TYR A 430 4.48 13.31 -25.10
C TYR A 430 4.15 14.64 -25.78
N ASN A 431 4.51 15.76 -25.14
CA ASN A 431 4.19 17.11 -25.60
C ASN A 431 5.42 17.99 -25.88
N GLY A 432 6.62 17.42 -25.82
CA GLY A 432 7.87 18.13 -26.14
C GLY A 432 8.48 18.96 -25.00
N VAL A 433 7.81 19.14 -23.86
CA VAL A 433 8.31 19.98 -22.76
C VAL A 433 9.60 19.42 -22.14
N TYR A 434 9.60 18.12 -21.84
CA TYR A 434 10.78 17.37 -21.43
C TYR A 434 11.16 16.37 -22.53
N PRO A 435 12.22 16.63 -23.31
CA PRO A 435 12.71 15.71 -24.34
C PRO A 435 12.97 14.29 -23.82
N ASN A 436 12.73 13.29 -24.67
CA ASN A 436 13.02 11.87 -24.40
C ASN A 436 12.31 11.27 -23.18
N THR A 437 11.15 11.79 -22.81
CA THR A 437 10.31 11.24 -21.75
C THR A 437 9.12 10.47 -22.32
N THR A 438 8.46 9.69 -21.47
CA THR A 438 7.27 8.90 -21.85
C THR A 438 6.07 9.28 -20.99
N ALA A 439 4.91 9.20 -21.61
CA ALA A 439 3.68 9.66 -20.99
C ALA A 439 3.20 8.74 -19.86
N ARG A 440 2.54 9.31 -18.84
CA ARG A 440 1.89 8.60 -17.74
C ARG A 440 0.65 9.36 -17.30
N ALA A 441 -0.45 8.63 -17.05
CA ALA A 441 -1.56 9.18 -16.29
C ALA A 441 -1.17 9.33 -14.82
N MET A 442 -0.44 8.36 -14.27
CA MET A 442 0.13 8.46 -12.92
C MET A 442 1.37 7.58 -12.78
N VAL A 443 2.37 8.08 -12.06
CA VAL A 443 3.54 7.28 -11.68
C VAL A 443 3.93 7.56 -10.22
N ILE A 444 4.09 6.48 -9.46
CA ILE A 444 4.46 6.52 -8.04
C ILE A 444 5.78 5.76 -7.87
N SER A 445 6.79 6.46 -7.37
CA SER A 445 8.17 5.98 -7.19
C SER A 445 8.71 6.44 -5.83
N ALA A 446 9.53 5.63 -5.16
CA ALA A 446 10.19 5.83 -3.86
C ALA A 446 9.26 6.04 -2.64
N TYR A 447 8.12 6.71 -2.82
CA TYR A 447 7.25 7.12 -1.74
C TYR A 447 6.62 5.95 -0.99
N THR A 448 6.53 6.12 0.32
CA THR A 448 5.83 5.21 1.23
C THR A 448 4.50 5.82 1.67
N ASN A 449 3.47 4.99 1.84
CA ASN A 449 2.17 5.45 2.35
C ASN A 449 1.50 6.45 1.41
N VAL A 450 1.16 5.96 0.21
CA VAL A 450 0.45 6.75 -0.81
C VAL A 450 -0.99 6.25 -0.93
N LEU A 451 -1.96 7.15 -0.75
CA LEU A 451 -3.38 6.88 -0.93
C LEU A 451 -3.90 7.62 -2.15
N VAL A 452 -4.46 6.89 -3.12
CA VAL A 452 -5.17 7.46 -4.26
C VAL A 452 -6.62 6.99 -4.18
N SER A 453 -7.55 7.94 -4.14
CA SER A 453 -8.99 7.70 -4.11
C SER A 453 -9.71 8.42 -5.25
N ASN A 454 -10.65 7.76 -5.91
CA ASN A 454 -11.50 8.35 -6.96
C ASN A 454 -10.69 8.98 -8.11
N PHE A 455 -9.74 8.24 -8.68
CA PHE A 455 -8.89 8.73 -9.76
C PHE A 455 -9.42 8.30 -11.12
N THR A 456 -9.44 9.21 -12.08
CA THR A 456 -9.87 8.93 -13.46
C THR A 456 -8.73 9.18 -14.46
N ALA A 457 -8.37 8.15 -15.22
CA ALA A 457 -7.41 8.23 -16.31
C ALA A 457 -8.14 8.04 -17.65
N ILE A 458 -8.05 9.04 -18.53
CA ILE A 458 -8.61 8.99 -19.88
C ILE A 458 -7.46 9.19 -20.86
N GLY A 459 -7.21 8.20 -21.72
CA GLY A 459 -6.18 8.24 -22.76
C GLY A 459 -6.77 8.29 -24.17
N ASP A 460 -5.89 8.52 -25.14
CA ASP A 460 -6.19 8.50 -26.57
C ASP A 460 -5.04 7.87 -27.38
N SER A 461 -5.09 8.00 -28.70
CA SER A 461 -4.08 7.46 -29.63
C SER A 461 -2.71 8.12 -29.54
N ASP A 462 -2.57 9.23 -28.82
CA ASP A 462 -1.31 9.96 -28.67
C ASP A 462 -0.51 9.48 -27.45
N PHE A 463 -1.12 8.75 -26.52
CA PHE A 463 -0.49 8.31 -25.28
C PHE A 463 0.88 7.64 -25.49
N ALA A 464 0.95 6.67 -26.41
CA ALA A 464 2.16 5.88 -26.63
C ALA A 464 3.17 6.57 -27.55
N LYS A 465 2.84 7.72 -28.17
CA LYS A 465 3.73 8.37 -29.15
C LYS A 465 4.96 8.96 -28.46
N LYS A 466 6.12 8.78 -29.10
CA LYS A 466 7.40 9.40 -28.74
C LYS A 466 7.66 10.64 -29.60
N ALA A 467 8.77 11.32 -29.32
CA ALA A 467 9.22 12.50 -30.05
C ALA A 467 9.40 12.27 -31.56
N ASP A 468 9.82 11.07 -31.96
CA ASP A 468 10.05 10.67 -33.36
C ASP A 468 8.78 10.14 -34.07
N GLY A 469 7.62 10.18 -33.39
CA GLY A 469 6.36 9.64 -33.91
C GLY A 469 6.19 8.13 -33.76
N THR A 470 7.21 7.38 -33.32
CA THR A 470 7.08 5.95 -33.00
C THR A 470 6.29 5.74 -31.70
N LYS A 471 5.83 4.51 -31.45
CA LYS A 471 5.06 4.17 -30.24
C LYS A 471 5.89 3.35 -29.25
N ASP A 472 5.80 3.67 -27.95
CA ASP A 472 6.26 2.82 -26.85
C ASP A 472 5.11 2.03 -26.24
N MET A 473 4.90 0.82 -26.74
CA MET A 473 3.80 -0.05 -26.27
C MET A 473 4.13 -0.82 -24.99
N ASN A 474 5.28 -0.58 -24.36
CA ASN A 474 5.65 -1.25 -23.11
C ASN A 474 5.22 -0.48 -21.86
N MET A 475 4.85 0.79 -22.03
CA MET A 475 4.60 1.71 -20.94
C MET A 475 3.16 1.58 -20.41
N PRO A 476 2.97 1.46 -19.09
CA PRO A 476 1.63 1.44 -18.53
C PRO A 476 1.06 2.85 -18.37
N ALA A 477 -0.27 2.97 -18.36
CA ALA A 477 -0.95 4.24 -18.06
C ALA A 477 -0.69 4.69 -16.60
N ILE A 478 -0.84 3.75 -15.66
CA ILE A 478 -0.56 3.93 -14.23
C ILE A 478 0.57 2.98 -13.79
N ALA A 479 1.62 3.54 -13.18
CA ALA A 479 2.78 2.79 -12.70
C ALA A 479 3.02 2.95 -11.20
N VAL A 480 3.22 1.84 -10.49
CA VAL A 480 3.78 1.81 -9.13
C VAL A 480 5.11 1.06 -9.18
N GLN A 481 6.21 1.75 -8.89
CA GLN A 481 7.55 1.25 -9.19
C GLN A 481 8.63 1.80 -8.25
N PHE A 482 9.89 1.42 -8.48
CA PHE A 482 11.06 2.05 -7.87
C PHE A 482 10.95 2.27 -6.36
N MET A 483 10.87 1.18 -5.58
CA MET A 483 10.78 1.17 -4.11
C MET A 483 9.52 1.79 -3.49
N ALA A 484 8.54 2.26 -4.27
CA ALA A 484 7.27 2.72 -3.73
C ALA A 484 6.59 1.61 -2.94
N GLN A 485 6.13 1.88 -1.70
CA GLN A 485 5.62 0.85 -0.79
C GLN A 485 4.42 1.34 0.02
N ASN A 486 3.57 0.42 0.46
CA ASN A 486 2.32 0.76 1.15
C ASN A 486 1.46 1.74 0.30
N VAL A 487 1.11 1.31 -0.91
CA VAL A 487 0.34 2.11 -1.88
C VAL A 487 -1.07 1.56 -1.99
N VAL A 488 -2.07 2.42 -1.78
CA VAL A 488 -3.49 2.11 -1.93
C VAL A 488 -4.06 2.89 -3.10
N LEU A 489 -4.58 2.17 -4.08
CA LEU A 489 -5.35 2.70 -5.20
C LEU A 489 -6.81 2.24 -4.99
N ASN A 490 -7.72 3.17 -4.75
CA ASN A 490 -9.13 2.91 -4.50
C ASN A 490 -10.01 3.77 -5.42
N GLY A 491 -11.04 3.22 -6.05
CA GLY A 491 -11.91 4.03 -6.91
C GLY A 491 -11.21 4.47 -8.20
N ILE A 492 -10.54 3.55 -8.90
CA ILE A 492 -9.73 3.89 -10.10
C ILE A 492 -10.52 3.59 -11.38
N ASN A 493 -10.68 4.59 -12.25
CA ASN A 493 -11.31 4.44 -13.56
C ASN A 493 -10.28 4.65 -14.67
N VAL A 494 -10.17 3.71 -15.61
CA VAL A 494 -9.21 3.80 -16.73
C VAL A 494 -9.89 3.49 -18.07
N THR A 495 -9.69 4.36 -19.06
CA THR A 495 -10.24 4.19 -20.42
C THR A 495 -9.31 4.77 -21.49
N GLY A 496 -9.34 4.18 -22.69
CA GLY A 496 -8.75 4.79 -23.90
C GLY A 496 -7.26 4.56 -24.14
N PHE A 497 -6.54 3.86 -23.26
CA PHE A 497 -5.08 3.62 -23.40
C PHE A 497 -4.73 2.44 -24.31
N LYS A 498 -5.29 2.39 -25.52
CA LYS A 498 -5.21 1.22 -26.44
C LYS A 498 -3.81 0.68 -26.69
N ASP A 499 -2.83 1.58 -26.81
CA ASP A 499 -1.44 1.23 -27.10
C ASP A 499 -0.56 1.17 -25.84
N ALA A 500 -1.13 1.24 -24.63
CA ALA A 500 -0.37 1.05 -23.41
C ALA A 500 -0.02 -0.43 -23.20
N GLY A 501 1.13 -0.69 -22.59
CA GLY A 501 1.55 -2.03 -22.21
C GLY A 501 0.71 -2.62 -21.08
N ALA A 502 0.14 -1.76 -20.22
CA ALA A 502 -0.85 -2.11 -19.21
C ALA A 502 -1.67 -0.88 -18.81
N ASP A 503 -2.90 -1.07 -18.33
CA ASP A 503 -3.63 0.04 -17.69
C ASP A 503 -3.00 0.36 -16.32
N ILE A 504 -2.83 -0.65 -15.48
CA ILE A 504 -2.22 -0.50 -14.14
C ILE A 504 -1.12 -1.54 -13.97
N ARG A 505 0.10 -1.09 -13.65
CA ARG A 505 1.24 -1.97 -13.45
C ARG A 505 1.97 -1.72 -12.13
N PHE A 506 2.08 -2.78 -11.34
CA PHE A 506 2.95 -2.86 -10.17
C PHE A 506 4.28 -3.49 -10.59
N PHE A 507 5.34 -2.70 -10.64
CA PHE A 507 6.66 -3.20 -11.03
C PHE A 507 7.31 -4.02 -9.92
N GLY A 508 7.99 -5.08 -10.35
CA GLY A 508 8.73 -6.01 -9.51
C GLY A 508 10.24 -5.85 -9.66
N GLY A 509 11.00 -6.89 -9.28
CA GLY A 509 12.46 -6.91 -9.40
C GLY A 509 13.18 -6.63 -8.08
N THR A 510 14.47 -6.28 -8.18
CA THR A 510 15.36 -6.06 -7.02
C THR A 510 15.03 -4.78 -6.25
N ASN A 511 14.48 -3.77 -6.94
CA ASN A 511 14.05 -2.49 -6.37
C ASN A 511 12.52 -2.35 -6.28
N ARG A 512 11.81 -3.46 -6.16
CA ARG A 512 10.36 -3.46 -5.88
C ARG A 512 10.09 -2.89 -4.49
N GLY A 513 8.94 -2.25 -4.30
CA GLY A 513 8.34 -2.15 -2.97
C GLY A 513 7.39 -3.31 -2.67
N GLU A 514 6.55 -3.13 -1.65
CA GLU A 514 5.57 -4.12 -1.18
C GLU A 514 4.34 -3.45 -0.58
N ASN A 515 3.32 -4.27 -0.25
CA ASN A 515 2.05 -3.84 0.32
C ASN A 515 1.27 -2.91 -0.62
N TYR A 516 0.62 -3.51 -1.60
CA TYR A 516 -0.17 -2.78 -2.58
C TYR A 516 -1.63 -3.19 -2.49
N VAL A 517 -2.53 -2.22 -2.59
CA VAL A 517 -3.97 -2.46 -2.69
C VAL A 517 -4.48 -1.78 -3.95
N LEU A 518 -5.14 -2.53 -4.81
CA LEU A 518 -5.98 -2.01 -5.88
C LEU A 518 -7.41 -2.48 -5.63
N SER A 519 -8.30 -1.54 -5.34
CA SER A 519 -9.66 -1.82 -4.91
C SER A 519 -10.68 -0.91 -5.60
N ASN A 520 -11.89 -1.41 -5.83
CA ASN A 520 -12.99 -0.64 -6.44
C ASN A 520 -12.54 0.02 -7.76
N PHE A 521 -12.17 -0.78 -8.77
CA PHE A 521 -11.61 -0.25 -10.01
C PHE A 521 -12.41 -0.68 -11.24
N ASN A 522 -12.51 0.21 -12.22
CA ASN A 522 -13.18 -0.03 -13.50
C ASN A 522 -12.21 0.26 -14.64
N ILE A 523 -11.98 -0.73 -15.49
CA ILE A 523 -11.20 -0.59 -16.73
C ILE A 523 -12.15 -0.86 -17.88
N TYR A 524 -12.28 0.12 -18.78
CA TYR A 524 -13.19 0.04 -19.92
C TYR A 524 -12.48 0.39 -21.21
N ASN A 525 -12.45 -0.55 -22.16
CA ASN A 525 -11.97 -0.32 -23.53
C ASN A 525 -10.65 0.47 -23.59
N SER A 526 -9.67 -0.01 -22.80
CA SER A 526 -8.41 0.68 -22.56
C SER A 526 -7.24 -0.08 -23.17
N SER A 527 -6.26 -0.59 -22.41
CA SER A 527 -5.10 -1.29 -22.97
C SER A 527 -5.48 -2.57 -23.73
N ASN A 528 -5.01 -2.68 -24.97
CA ASN A 528 -5.12 -3.92 -25.74
C ASN A 528 -4.19 -5.03 -25.21
N SER A 529 -3.19 -4.67 -24.40
CA SER A 529 -2.13 -5.59 -23.96
C SER A 529 -2.45 -6.20 -22.60
N MET A 530 -2.68 -5.38 -21.57
CA MET A 530 -2.96 -5.87 -20.22
C MET A 530 -3.86 -4.90 -19.43
N GLY A 531 -4.86 -5.41 -18.72
CA GLY A 531 -5.61 -4.61 -17.76
C GLY A 531 -4.76 -4.31 -16.52
N VAL A 532 -4.65 -5.29 -15.63
CA VAL A 532 -3.81 -5.19 -14.42
C VAL A 532 -2.61 -6.12 -14.52
N ALA A 533 -1.41 -5.59 -14.25
CA ALA A 533 -0.17 -6.36 -14.32
C ALA A 533 0.68 -6.24 -13.04
N SER A 534 1.34 -7.34 -12.64
CA SER A 534 2.36 -7.33 -11.59
C SER A 534 3.67 -8.01 -12.03
N GLY A 535 4.80 -7.40 -11.64
CA GLY A 535 6.15 -7.90 -11.91
C GLY A 535 6.61 -9.00 -10.94
N GLY A 536 7.81 -9.54 -11.20
CA GLY A 536 8.43 -10.58 -10.38
C GLY A 536 8.70 -10.14 -8.94
N ALA A 537 8.59 -11.07 -7.99
CA ALA A 537 8.82 -10.86 -6.56
C ALA A 537 7.92 -9.81 -5.85
N VAL A 538 6.95 -9.19 -6.55
CA VAL A 538 5.92 -8.36 -5.90
C VAL A 538 5.20 -9.24 -4.87
N ASN A 539 5.18 -8.79 -3.61
CA ASN A 539 4.57 -9.49 -2.49
C ASN A 539 3.46 -8.63 -1.89
N ARG A 540 2.43 -9.27 -1.33
CA ARG A 540 1.33 -8.61 -0.62
C ARG A 540 0.56 -7.59 -1.49
N LEU A 541 0.35 -7.94 -2.77
CA LEU A 541 -0.62 -7.26 -3.63
C LEU A 541 -2.03 -7.77 -3.33
N LYS A 542 -2.99 -6.86 -3.13
CA LYS A 542 -4.41 -7.16 -2.94
C LYS A 542 -5.21 -6.53 -4.06
N LEU A 543 -5.98 -7.35 -4.77
CA LEU A 543 -6.93 -6.92 -5.80
C LEU A 543 -8.35 -7.18 -5.29
N SER A 544 -9.19 -6.15 -5.25
CA SER A 544 -10.59 -6.33 -4.85
C SER A 544 -11.59 -5.48 -5.64
N ASN A 545 -12.81 -6.01 -5.83
CA ASN A 545 -13.94 -5.29 -6.42
C ASN A 545 -13.60 -4.62 -7.77
N GLY A 546 -13.09 -5.42 -8.71
CA GLY A 546 -12.60 -4.94 -10.00
C GLY A 546 -13.50 -5.34 -11.16
N ASN A 547 -13.82 -4.40 -12.05
CA ASN A 547 -14.53 -4.64 -13.30
C ASN A 547 -13.63 -4.31 -14.49
N ILE A 548 -13.22 -5.32 -15.25
CA ILE A 548 -12.37 -5.15 -16.42
C ILE A 548 -13.14 -5.57 -17.68
N LEU A 549 -13.42 -4.61 -18.56
CA LEU A 549 -13.98 -4.85 -19.88
C LEU A 549 -12.93 -4.48 -20.94
N GLY A 550 -12.19 -5.49 -21.39
CA GLY A 550 -11.15 -5.37 -22.41
C GLY A 550 -11.68 -5.13 -23.82
N ASN A 551 -10.77 -5.09 -24.78
CA ASN A 551 -11.03 -4.73 -26.18
C ASN A 551 -10.07 -5.38 -27.20
N GLY A 552 -9.32 -6.42 -26.82
CA GLY A 552 -8.27 -6.97 -27.67
C GLY A 552 -7.71 -8.31 -27.21
N SER A 553 -6.62 -8.74 -27.85
CA SER A 553 -6.01 -10.07 -27.67
C SER A 553 -5.10 -10.21 -26.43
N GLY A 554 -5.12 -9.21 -25.54
CA GLY A 554 -4.27 -9.15 -24.36
C GLY A 554 -4.72 -10.02 -23.18
N ILE A 555 -4.30 -9.61 -21.98
CA ILE A 555 -4.57 -10.31 -20.72
C ILE A 555 -5.31 -9.40 -19.74
N GLY A 556 -6.46 -9.84 -19.22
CA GLY A 556 -7.20 -9.06 -18.22
C GLY A 556 -6.40 -8.81 -16.94
N VAL A 557 -5.95 -9.89 -16.30
CA VAL A 557 -5.09 -9.84 -15.10
C VAL A 557 -3.85 -10.69 -15.29
N ARG A 558 -2.67 -10.08 -15.31
CA ARG A 558 -1.37 -10.78 -15.40
C ARG A 558 -0.57 -10.63 -14.11
N LEU A 559 -0.38 -11.73 -13.39
CA LEU A 559 0.45 -11.78 -12.18
C LEU A 559 1.64 -12.72 -12.40
N THR A 560 2.85 -12.19 -12.23
CA THR A 560 4.08 -12.97 -12.47
C THR A 560 4.29 -14.08 -11.42
N ASN A 561 3.68 -13.97 -10.24
CA ASN A 561 3.70 -14.97 -9.17
C ASN A 561 2.29 -15.22 -8.60
N ASN A 562 2.18 -16.10 -7.60
CA ASN A 562 0.92 -16.45 -6.94
C ASN A 562 0.84 -15.88 -5.49
N THR A 563 1.41 -14.70 -5.23
CA THR A 563 1.41 -14.11 -3.88
C THR A 563 0.28 -13.10 -3.67
N ALA A 564 -0.43 -12.70 -4.73
CA ALA A 564 -1.52 -11.73 -4.63
C ALA A 564 -2.79 -12.32 -4.03
N SER A 565 -3.51 -11.54 -3.23
CA SER A 565 -4.89 -11.86 -2.82
C SER A 565 -5.89 -11.24 -3.81
N ILE A 566 -6.93 -11.97 -4.19
CA ILE A 566 -7.89 -11.57 -5.24
C ILE A 566 -9.32 -11.85 -4.76
N HIS A 567 -10.19 -10.84 -4.74
CA HIS A 567 -11.57 -10.96 -4.27
C HIS A 567 -12.54 -10.11 -5.12
N GLY A 568 -13.54 -10.72 -5.76
CA GLY A 568 -14.56 -9.96 -6.50
C GLY A 568 -13.99 -9.17 -7.70
N VAL A 569 -12.99 -9.73 -8.40
CA VAL A 569 -12.44 -9.15 -9.63
C VAL A 569 -12.97 -9.95 -10.82
N SER A 570 -13.48 -9.25 -11.83
CA SER A 570 -13.94 -9.83 -13.09
C SER A 570 -13.19 -9.21 -14.26
N ALA A 571 -12.91 -10.03 -15.27
CA ALA A 571 -12.36 -9.58 -16.53
C ALA A 571 -13.04 -10.29 -17.69
N THR A 572 -13.34 -9.55 -18.76
CA THR A 572 -13.95 -10.07 -20.00
C THR A 572 -13.37 -9.35 -21.21
N ARG A 573 -13.59 -9.89 -22.42
CA ARG A 573 -13.13 -9.32 -23.70
C ARG A 573 -11.61 -9.16 -23.83
N TYR A 574 -10.88 -10.05 -23.17
CA TYR A 574 -9.47 -10.34 -23.43
C TYR A 574 -9.35 -11.80 -23.86
N ASP A 575 -8.38 -12.14 -24.73
CA ASP A 575 -8.13 -13.54 -25.12
C ASP A 575 -7.71 -14.41 -23.93
N THR A 576 -7.00 -13.81 -22.96
CA THR A 576 -6.67 -14.47 -21.69
C THR A 576 -7.26 -13.68 -20.53
N ILE A 577 -8.23 -14.25 -19.82
CA ILE A 577 -8.91 -13.55 -18.71
C ILE A 577 -7.96 -13.31 -17.53
N ALA A 578 -7.24 -14.35 -17.11
CA ALA A 578 -6.18 -14.22 -16.11
C ALA A 578 -4.98 -15.12 -16.45
N GLN A 579 -3.78 -14.63 -16.17
CA GLN A 579 -2.54 -15.41 -16.18
C GLN A 579 -1.81 -15.18 -14.86
N ILE A 580 -1.69 -16.22 -14.04
CA ILE A 580 -1.08 -16.16 -12.70
C ILE A 580 0.04 -17.19 -12.61
N ALA A 581 1.25 -16.76 -12.29
CA ALA A 581 2.44 -17.61 -12.21
C ALA A 581 2.63 -18.49 -13.49
N GLY A 582 2.43 -17.88 -14.66
CA GLY A 582 2.55 -18.54 -15.97
C GLY A 582 1.31 -19.33 -16.41
N LYS A 583 0.43 -19.75 -15.49
CA LYS A 583 -0.79 -20.52 -15.79
C LYS A 583 -1.93 -19.60 -16.24
N LYS A 584 -2.61 -19.96 -17.34
CA LYS A 584 -3.81 -19.28 -17.85
C LYS A 584 -5.08 -19.80 -17.17
N TYR A 585 -6.03 -18.90 -16.94
CA TYR A 585 -7.35 -19.17 -16.36
C TYR A 585 -8.44 -18.49 -17.18
N ASN A 586 -9.56 -19.18 -17.38
CA ASN A 586 -10.72 -18.68 -18.13
C ASN A 586 -11.59 -17.71 -17.30
N VAL A 587 -11.32 -17.60 -16.00
CA VAL A 587 -11.93 -16.65 -15.07
C VAL A 587 -10.85 -16.10 -14.16
N VAL A 588 -11.06 -14.92 -13.57
CA VAL A 588 -10.18 -14.43 -12.51
C VAL A 588 -10.52 -15.20 -11.23
N PRO A 589 -9.58 -15.98 -10.65
CA PRO A 589 -9.88 -16.78 -9.46
C PRO A 589 -10.02 -15.91 -8.21
N THR A 590 -10.86 -16.36 -7.27
CA THR A 590 -10.78 -15.87 -5.88
C THR A 590 -9.59 -16.54 -5.21
N ALA A 591 -8.67 -15.75 -4.68
CA ALA A 591 -7.43 -16.23 -4.09
C ALA A 591 -7.18 -15.55 -2.75
N SER A 592 -7.30 -16.31 -1.66
CA SER A 592 -6.92 -15.87 -0.32
C SER A 592 -5.49 -16.33 -0.02
N LYS A 593 -4.72 -15.52 0.73
CA LYS A 593 -3.37 -15.88 1.20
C LYS A 593 -3.35 -15.87 2.73
N GLY A 594 -2.64 -16.82 3.33
CA GLY A 594 -2.69 -17.09 4.77
C GLY A 594 -3.76 -18.12 5.12
N GLY A 595 -3.95 -18.37 6.42
CA GLY A 595 -4.95 -19.32 6.91
C GLY A 595 -6.38 -18.90 6.54
N PHE A 596 -7.20 -19.85 6.09
CA PHE A 596 -8.58 -19.59 5.67
C PHE A 596 -9.59 -20.06 6.72
N SER A 597 -10.46 -19.18 7.21
CA SER A 597 -11.56 -19.53 8.11
C SER A 597 -12.90 -19.16 7.47
N GLY A 598 -13.75 -20.15 7.18
CA GLY A 598 -15.06 -19.95 6.54
C GLY A 598 -16.19 -20.62 7.31
N GLY A 599 -17.16 -19.83 7.81
CA GLY A 599 -18.28 -20.36 8.60
C GLY A 599 -17.86 -20.97 9.94
N VAL A 600 -16.86 -20.38 10.60
CA VAL A 600 -16.29 -20.88 11.87
C VAL A 600 -16.64 -19.91 13.00
N THR A 601 -17.15 -20.43 14.13
CA THR A 601 -17.64 -19.59 15.25
C THR A 601 -16.80 -19.64 16.51
N GLY A 602 -15.95 -20.66 16.70
CA GLY A 602 -15.17 -20.86 17.93
C GLY A 602 -13.70 -21.24 17.73
N GLY A 603 -13.19 -21.14 16.49
CA GLY A 603 -11.81 -21.49 16.13
C GLY A 603 -11.38 -20.77 14.84
N ALA A 604 -10.19 -21.10 14.32
CA ALA A 604 -9.68 -20.56 13.07
C ALA A 604 -8.59 -21.48 12.48
N ALA A 605 -8.26 -21.27 11.21
CA ALA A 605 -7.04 -21.80 10.61
C ALA A 605 -5.80 -21.33 11.42
N ILE A 606 -4.92 -22.27 11.77
CA ILE A 606 -3.79 -22.05 12.69
C ILE A 606 -2.43 -21.87 12.00
N ALA A 607 -2.37 -22.10 10.68
CA ALA A 607 -1.18 -21.97 9.86
C ALA A 607 -1.45 -21.29 8.51
N PRO A 608 -0.45 -20.66 7.86
CA PRO A 608 -0.63 -19.97 6.57
C PRO A 608 -1.14 -20.85 5.43
N ARG A 609 -0.94 -22.18 5.52
CA ARG A 609 -1.37 -23.20 4.55
C ARG A 609 -2.47 -24.10 5.14
N SER A 610 -3.35 -23.56 5.99
CA SER A 610 -4.44 -24.31 6.63
C SER A 610 -5.81 -23.69 6.36
N ALA A 611 -6.86 -24.50 6.53
CA ALA A 611 -8.24 -24.07 6.41
C ALA A 611 -9.10 -24.64 7.54
N ALA A 612 -10.01 -23.82 8.07
CA ALA A 612 -11.08 -24.24 8.97
C ALA A 612 -12.42 -23.91 8.30
N LEU A 613 -13.27 -24.91 8.13
CA LEU A 613 -14.55 -24.81 7.42
C LEU A 613 -15.67 -25.37 8.28
N ALA A 614 -16.79 -24.64 8.39
CA ALA A 614 -18.02 -25.12 9.02
C ALA A 614 -17.78 -25.78 10.40
N SER A 615 -17.04 -25.09 11.28
CA SER A 615 -16.56 -25.67 12.54
C SER A 615 -16.84 -24.77 13.75
N THR A 616 -16.82 -25.37 14.93
CA THR A 616 -16.84 -24.69 16.23
C THR A 616 -15.47 -24.80 16.90
N GLY A 617 -15.34 -24.31 18.15
CA GLY A 617 -14.08 -24.41 18.89
C GLY A 617 -13.75 -25.81 19.39
N GLY A 618 -12.47 -26.00 19.72
CA GLY A 618 -11.97 -27.14 20.51
C GLY A 618 -11.21 -28.22 19.73
N SER A 619 -11.50 -28.42 18.45
CA SER A 619 -10.86 -29.48 17.64
C SER A 619 -9.88 -28.90 16.62
N TYR A 620 -8.70 -29.52 16.49
CA TYR A 620 -7.60 -28.99 15.67
C TYR A 620 -6.82 -30.09 14.95
N ALA A 621 -6.31 -29.75 13.76
CA ALA A 621 -5.27 -30.48 13.05
C ALA A 621 -3.99 -29.64 13.14
N HIS A 622 -2.99 -30.14 13.87
CA HIS A 622 -1.82 -29.36 14.33
C HIS A 622 -0.62 -29.41 13.39
N SER A 623 -0.53 -30.43 12.53
CA SER A 623 0.68 -30.72 11.75
C SER A 623 0.45 -30.54 10.25
N ASP A 624 1.51 -30.29 9.48
CA ASP A 624 1.45 -30.28 8.02
C ASP A 624 0.95 -31.65 7.55
N ARG A 625 0.08 -31.63 6.53
CA ARG A 625 -0.54 -32.84 5.95
C ARG A 625 -1.43 -33.60 6.96
N SER A 626 -1.95 -32.95 8.00
CA SER A 626 -2.97 -33.51 8.89
C SER A 626 -4.35 -32.87 8.68
N TRP A 627 -5.42 -33.58 9.04
CA TRP A 627 -6.79 -33.07 8.92
C TRP A 627 -7.79 -33.76 9.84
N ILE A 628 -8.92 -33.11 10.08
CA ILE A 628 -10.05 -33.64 10.83
C ILE A 628 -11.36 -33.33 10.09
N ALA A 629 -12.32 -34.25 10.09
CA ALA A 629 -13.62 -34.04 9.43
C ALA A 629 -14.77 -34.74 10.17
N GLY A 630 -15.89 -34.02 10.34
CA GLY A 630 -17.05 -34.55 11.07
C GLY A 630 -16.74 -34.87 12.53
N VAL A 631 -15.86 -34.09 13.17
CA VAL A 631 -15.38 -34.35 14.54
C VAL A 631 -15.94 -33.37 15.56
N GLY A 632 -15.78 -33.67 16.85
CA GLY A 632 -16.18 -32.78 17.93
C GLY A 632 -15.48 -33.09 19.26
N ALA A 633 -15.92 -32.39 20.31
CA ALA A 633 -15.50 -32.61 21.69
C ALA A 633 -13.96 -32.69 21.87
N ASN A 634 -13.26 -31.63 21.47
CA ASN A 634 -11.80 -31.48 21.60
C ASN A 634 -10.96 -32.56 20.88
N THR A 635 -11.36 -32.97 19.68
CA THR A 635 -10.60 -33.94 18.87
C THR A 635 -9.30 -33.31 18.33
N GLN A 636 -8.18 -34.02 18.43
CA GLN A 636 -6.85 -33.52 18.03
C GLN A 636 -6.21 -34.45 17.00
N ALA A 637 -5.90 -33.93 15.81
CA ALA A 637 -4.98 -34.60 14.88
C ALA A 637 -3.59 -33.98 15.01
N ARG A 638 -2.61 -34.81 15.35
CA ARG A 638 -1.18 -34.49 15.45
C ARG A 638 -0.38 -35.46 14.59
N GLY A 639 0.79 -35.01 14.15
CA GLY A 639 1.67 -35.80 13.32
C GLY A 639 1.36 -35.69 11.83
N SER A 640 2.40 -35.82 11.00
CA SER A 640 2.29 -35.69 9.55
C SER A 640 1.47 -36.84 8.96
N ARG A 641 0.63 -36.56 7.96
CA ARG A 641 -0.24 -37.56 7.32
C ARG A 641 -1.21 -38.24 8.31
N SER A 642 -1.65 -37.53 9.35
CA SER A 642 -2.61 -38.04 10.33
C SER A 642 -4.02 -37.51 10.09
N SER A 643 -5.03 -38.32 10.41
CA SER A 643 -6.43 -37.92 10.31
C SER A 643 -7.32 -38.46 11.41
N VAL A 644 -8.35 -37.69 11.75
CA VAL A 644 -9.47 -38.16 12.58
C VAL A 644 -10.79 -37.85 11.88
N MET A 645 -11.63 -38.87 11.70
CA MET A 645 -12.88 -38.78 10.93
C MET A 645 -14.07 -39.25 11.74
N ASN A 646 -15.20 -38.55 11.66
CA ASN A 646 -16.49 -38.96 12.25
C ASN A 646 -16.35 -39.40 13.72
N SER A 647 -15.61 -38.62 14.51
CA SER A 647 -15.18 -39.03 15.85
C SER A 647 -15.32 -37.93 16.90
N LEU A 648 -15.37 -38.32 18.17
CA LEU A 648 -15.45 -37.42 19.31
C LEU A 648 -14.31 -37.72 20.29
N GLU A 649 -13.72 -36.70 20.91
CA GLU A 649 -12.75 -36.86 22.02
C GLU A 649 -11.53 -37.75 21.65
N SER A 650 -11.16 -37.85 20.36
CA SER A 650 -10.08 -38.72 19.87
C SER A 650 -8.80 -37.94 19.59
N GLU A 651 -7.64 -38.61 19.66
CA GLU A 651 -6.33 -37.98 19.49
C GLU A 651 -5.32 -38.88 18.78
N THR A 652 -4.62 -38.35 17.76
CA THR A 652 -3.39 -38.97 17.23
C THR A 652 -2.14 -38.42 17.92
N LEU A 653 -1.02 -39.16 17.87
CA LEU A 653 0.19 -38.83 18.61
C LEU A 653 1.02 -37.74 17.90
N GLN A 654 1.59 -36.84 18.69
CA GLN A 654 2.61 -35.89 18.24
C GLN A 654 3.90 -36.65 17.92
N GLY A 655 4.65 -36.17 16.92
CA GLY A 655 5.88 -36.82 16.47
C GLY A 655 5.63 -38.02 15.57
N ASN A 656 4.51 -38.73 15.69
CA ASN A 656 4.16 -39.85 14.82
C ASN A 656 3.61 -39.42 13.44
N TYR A 657 3.38 -40.37 12.54
CA TYR A 657 2.88 -40.15 11.19
C TYR A 657 2.01 -41.31 10.67
N CYS A 658 1.20 -41.06 9.64
CA CYS A 658 0.31 -42.06 9.04
C CYS A 658 -0.64 -42.71 10.06
N GLN A 659 -1.34 -41.88 10.83
CA GLN A 659 -2.27 -42.31 11.89
C GLN A 659 -3.70 -41.98 11.50
N THR A 660 -4.62 -42.94 11.53
CA THR A 660 -6.01 -42.71 11.16
C THR A 660 -6.97 -43.28 12.19
N ILE A 661 -7.85 -42.42 12.72
CA ILE A 661 -8.94 -42.80 13.63
C ILE A 661 -10.27 -42.51 12.94
N VAL A 662 -11.18 -43.49 12.89
CA VAL A 662 -12.47 -43.35 12.21
C VAL A 662 -13.63 -43.84 13.05
N ASN A 663 -14.80 -43.21 12.90
CA ASN A 663 -16.07 -43.64 13.52
C ASN A 663 -15.92 -43.99 15.02
N SER A 664 -15.21 -43.15 15.77
CA SER A 664 -14.72 -43.48 17.10
C SER A 664 -15.08 -42.47 18.16
N ARG A 665 -15.03 -42.88 19.42
CA ARG A 665 -15.07 -41.95 20.56
C ARG A 665 -13.96 -42.26 21.55
N GLY A 666 -13.19 -41.25 21.94
CA GLY A 666 -12.18 -41.37 23.00
C GLY A 666 -10.96 -42.20 22.61
N VAL A 667 -10.68 -42.42 21.32
CA VAL A 667 -9.57 -43.29 20.88
C VAL A 667 -8.27 -42.49 20.81
N LYS A 668 -7.18 -43.06 21.30
CA LYS A 668 -5.83 -42.52 21.12
C LYS A 668 -4.96 -43.47 20.30
N SER A 669 -4.26 -42.93 19.31
CA SER A 669 -3.28 -43.69 18.53
C SER A 669 -2.12 -44.18 19.40
N ASN A 670 -1.47 -45.27 18.99
CA ASN A 670 -0.33 -45.90 19.67
C ASN A 670 0.97 -45.91 18.86
N GLY A 671 0.97 -45.45 17.61
CA GLY A 671 2.17 -45.51 16.77
C GLY A 671 1.92 -45.11 15.33
N ASN A 672 2.90 -45.39 14.48
CA ASN A 672 2.83 -45.13 13.04
C ASN A 672 2.07 -46.23 12.29
N TYR A 673 1.54 -45.89 11.11
CA TYR A 673 0.83 -46.82 10.21
C TYR A 673 -0.36 -47.55 10.86
N GLN A 674 -1.16 -46.80 11.61
CA GLN A 674 -2.30 -47.31 12.36
C GLN A 674 -3.63 -46.89 11.74
N PHE A 675 -4.56 -47.83 11.61
CA PHE A 675 -5.97 -47.57 11.35
C PHE A 675 -6.81 -48.10 12.52
N LEU A 676 -7.49 -47.19 13.22
CA LEU A 676 -8.09 -47.47 14.52
C LEU A 676 -9.59 -47.16 14.53
N LEU A 677 -10.35 -48.06 15.13
CA LEU A 677 -11.74 -47.84 15.54
C LEU A 677 -11.88 -48.16 17.03
N GLY A 678 -12.76 -47.43 17.71
CA GLY A 678 -13.01 -47.69 19.13
C GLY A 678 -14.05 -46.80 19.76
N TYR A 679 -14.46 -47.17 20.97
CA TYR A 679 -15.45 -46.43 21.73
C TYR A 679 -15.08 -46.43 23.21
N GLY A 680 -14.97 -45.23 23.77
CA GLY A 680 -14.85 -44.98 25.19
C GLY A 680 -15.34 -43.58 25.54
N GLN A 681 -15.47 -43.30 26.84
CA GLN A 681 -15.93 -42.00 27.36
C GLN A 681 -14.80 -41.27 28.08
N GLY A 682 -14.80 -39.94 28.02
CA GLY A 682 -13.79 -39.10 28.67
C GLY A 682 -12.61 -38.82 27.75
N ARG A 683 -11.39 -38.73 28.30
CA ARG A 683 -10.18 -38.38 27.53
C ARG A 683 -9.77 -39.49 26.55
N ALA A 684 -9.10 -39.10 25.46
CA ALA A 684 -8.51 -40.01 24.49
C ALA A 684 -7.55 -41.00 25.16
N LYS A 685 -7.73 -42.30 24.90
CA LYS A 685 -6.98 -43.42 25.46
C LYS A 685 -6.82 -44.54 24.43
N TYR A 686 -5.66 -45.21 24.43
CA TYR A 686 -5.42 -46.35 23.54
C TYR A 686 -6.29 -47.55 23.94
N GLU A 687 -6.60 -47.69 25.22
CA GLU A 687 -7.44 -48.77 25.73
C GLU A 687 -8.87 -48.72 25.19
N ASN A 688 -9.30 -47.61 24.60
CA ASN A 688 -10.61 -47.47 23.97
C ASN A 688 -10.67 -48.06 22.55
N THR A 689 -9.51 -48.40 21.94
CA THR A 689 -9.43 -49.08 20.64
C THR A 689 -10.11 -50.45 20.71
N THR A 690 -11.01 -50.73 19.77
CA THR A 690 -11.68 -52.03 19.63
C THR A 690 -11.23 -52.80 18.39
N ILE A 691 -10.79 -52.08 17.36
CA ILE A 691 -10.19 -52.64 16.14
C ILE A 691 -8.93 -51.84 15.83
N GLU A 692 -7.81 -52.54 15.67
CA GLU A 692 -6.53 -52.00 15.20
C GLU A 692 -6.11 -52.75 13.95
N MET A 693 -5.74 -52.02 12.91
CA MET A 693 -5.08 -52.57 11.73
C MET A 693 -3.72 -51.87 11.58
N ASN A 694 -2.65 -52.65 11.70
CA ASN A 694 -1.28 -52.18 11.54
C ASN A 694 -0.78 -52.53 10.14
N SER A 695 -0.48 -51.52 9.33
CA SER A 695 -0.09 -51.72 7.93
C SER A 695 1.36 -52.16 7.73
N VAL A 696 2.23 -52.05 8.74
CA VAL A 696 3.61 -52.55 8.67
C VAL A 696 3.62 -54.08 8.71
N GLY A 697 3.04 -54.65 9.76
CA GLY A 697 3.06 -56.10 9.99
C GLY A 697 1.88 -56.85 9.38
N GLY A 698 0.85 -56.15 8.88
CA GLY A 698 -0.39 -56.76 8.38
C GLY A 698 -1.31 -57.32 9.47
N ASN A 699 -1.03 -57.00 10.74
CA ASN A 699 -1.78 -57.51 11.88
C ASN A 699 -3.12 -56.78 12.05
N ILE A 700 -4.19 -57.55 12.25
CA ILE A 700 -5.52 -57.04 12.61
C ILE A 700 -5.88 -57.58 14.00
N LYS A 701 -6.14 -56.67 14.94
CA LYS A 701 -6.58 -57.00 16.30
C LYS A 701 -8.02 -56.55 16.48
N ALA A 702 -8.89 -57.43 16.97
CA ALA A 702 -10.27 -57.11 17.30
C ALA A 702 -10.61 -57.60 18.71
N LYS A 703 -11.25 -56.76 19.53
CA LYS A 703 -11.77 -57.15 20.86
C LYS A 703 -13.06 -57.96 20.78
N GLY A 704 -13.83 -57.78 19.71
CA GLY A 704 -15.09 -58.47 19.47
C GLY A 704 -14.92 -59.73 18.62
N SER A 705 -16.04 -60.33 18.21
CA SER A 705 -16.05 -61.48 17.29
C SER A 705 -15.89 -61.06 15.83
N ILE A 706 -15.16 -61.86 15.06
CA ILE A 706 -15.20 -61.85 13.58
C ILE A 706 -16.16 -62.97 13.15
N GLN A 707 -17.19 -62.63 12.39
CA GLN A 707 -18.24 -63.57 11.97
C GLN A 707 -18.28 -63.70 10.46
N SER A 708 -18.36 -64.93 9.95
CA SER A 708 -18.65 -65.19 8.53
C SER A 708 -20.17 -65.24 8.31
N GLY A 709 -20.67 -64.67 7.21
CA GLY A 709 -22.10 -64.50 6.92
C GLY A 709 -22.86 -65.73 6.39
N GLN A 710 -22.31 -66.92 6.55
CA GLN A 710 -22.86 -68.20 6.06
C GLN A 710 -23.76 -68.90 7.11
N ASN A 711 -24.76 -69.68 6.66
CA ASN A 711 -25.72 -70.38 7.55
C ASN A 711 -25.03 -71.29 8.58
N PHE A 712 -24.04 -72.04 8.13
CA PHE A 712 -23.09 -72.80 8.93
C PHE A 712 -21.79 -72.89 8.14
N GLY A 713 -20.68 -73.20 8.79
CA GLY A 713 -19.43 -73.42 8.07
C GLY A 713 -18.35 -74.03 8.93
N ASP A 714 -17.14 -73.93 8.42
CA ASP A 714 -15.98 -74.67 8.89
C ASP A 714 -14.71 -73.82 8.94
N TYR A 715 -13.77 -74.28 9.76
CA TYR A 715 -12.37 -73.87 9.71
C TYR A 715 -11.65 -74.83 8.76
N ALA A 716 -11.02 -74.25 7.74
CA ALA A 716 -10.39 -74.99 6.67
C ALA A 716 -8.97 -74.52 6.41
N GLU A 717 -8.20 -75.36 5.73
CA GLU A 717 -6.85 -75.05 5.26
C GLU A 717 -6.66 -75.58 3.84
N TYR A 718 -5.80 -74.93 3.08
CA TYR A 718 -5.38 -75.38 1.75
C TYR A 718 -4.44 -76.59 1.85
N PHE A 719 -4.83 -77.70 1.20
CA PHE A 719 -3.99 -78.88 1.01
C PHE A 719 -3.77 -79.19 -0.47
N GLU A 720 -2.55 -79.60 -0.80
CA GLU A 720 -2.19 -80.01 -2.15
C GLU A 720 -2.65 -81.44 -2.42
N SER A 721 -3.32 -81.66 -3.55
CA SER A 721 -3.78 -82.98 -3.98
C SER A 721 -2.62 -83.84 -4.48
N GLN A 722 -2.63 -85.13 -4.15
CA GLN A 722 -1.62 -86.06 -4.64
C GLN A 722 -1.63 -86.17 -6.17
N SER A 723 -2.79 -85.98 -6.80
CA SER A 723 -2.95 -86.05 -8.26
C SER A 723 -2.56 -84.77 -9.00
N GLY A 724 -2.31 -83.66 -8.30
CA GLY A 724 -2.14 -82.34 -8.94
C GLY A 724 -3.42 -81.81 -9.60
N GLN A 725 -4.60 -82.29 -9.17
CA GLN A 725 -5.90 -82.01 -9.79
C GLN A 725 -6.93 -81.67 -8.71
N PRO A 726 -7.96 -80.87 -9.02
CA PRO A 726 -8.95 -80.47 -8.03
C PRO A 726 -9.76 -81.69 -7.58
N ILE A 727 -9.97 -81.82 -6.28
CA ILE A 727 -10.82 -82.83 -5.67
C ILE A 727 -12.22 -82.21 -5.52
N PRO A 728 -13.30 -82.86 -5.97
CA PRO A 728 -14.63 -82.26 -5.92
C PRO A 728 -15.15 -81.99 -4.50
N ASN A 729 -15.92 -80.91 -4.32
CA ASN A 729 -16.55 -80.53 -3.04
C ASN A 729 -17.37 -81.66 -2.41
N GLY A 730 -17.29 -81.78 -1.09
CA GLY A 730 -17.94 -82.81 -0.27
C GLY A 730 -17.27 -84.17 -0.30
N THR A 731 -16.09 -84.29 -0.91
CA THR A 731 -15.29 -85.51 -0.89
C THR A 731 -14.53 -85.63 0.43
N ILE A 732 -14.64 -86.77 1.10
CA ILE A 732 -13.85 -87.08 2.30
C ILE A 732 -12.42 -87.41 1.87
N VAL A 733 -11.44 -86.75 2.48
CA VAL A 733 -10.02 -86.90 2.14
C VAL A 733 -9.20 -87.43 3.30
N ALA A 734 -8.11 -88.11 2.96
CA ALA A 734 -7.10 -88.61 3.89
C ALA A 734 -5.72 -88.11 3.46
N LEU A 735 -4.79 -88.08 4.41
CA LEU A 735 -3.39 -87.73 4.15
C LEU A 735 -2.65 -88.88 3.46
N ASP A 736 -1.82 -88.53 2.49
CA ASP A 736 -0.78 -89.37 1.91
C ASP A 736 0.53 -88.56 1.90
N GLY A 737 1.33 -88.74 2.97
CA GLY A 737 2.42 -87.82 3.29
C GLY A 737 1.90 -86.39 3.49
N ARG A 738 2.41 -85.43 2.70
CA ARG A 738 2.01 -84.02 2.73
C ARG A 738 0.77 -83.71 1.88
N TYR A 739 0.30 -84.66 1.07
CA TYR A 739 -0.77 -84.45 0.10
C TYR A 739 -2.09 -85.00 0.61
N VAL A 740 -3.19 -84.54 0.00
CA VAL A 740 -4.52 -85.11 0.21
C VAL A 740 -4.96 -85.94 -0.99
N ARG A 741 -5.65 -87.03 -0.71
CA ARG A 741 -6.34 -87.85 -1.70
C ARG A 741 -7.70 -88.28 -1.17
N LYS A 742 -8.55 -88.82 -2.05
CA LYS A 742 -9.81 -89.44 -1.65
C LYS A 742 -9.53 -90.52 -0.59
N ALA A 743 -10.25 -90.47 0.52
CA ALA A 743 -10.12 -91.45 1.60
C ALA A 743 -10.66 -92.81 1.15
N GLN A 744 -9.84 -93.85 1.32
CA GLN A 744 -10.17 -95.24 0.99
C GLN A 744 -10.65 -96.00 2.23
N LEU A 745 -11.15 -97.22 2.03
CA LEU A 745 -11.58 -98.09 3.13
C LEU A 745 -10.43 -98.33 4.12
N GLY A 746 -10.64 -97.92 5.38
CA GLY A 746 -9.68 -98.10 6.47
C GLY A 746 -8.73 -96.92 6.69
N ASP A 747 -8.76 -95.90 5.82
CA ASP A 747 -8.06 -94.63 6.09
C ASP A 747 -8.72 -93.89 7.26
N ILE A 748 -7.92 -93.09 7.95
CA ILE A 748 -8.40 -92.11 8.92
C ILE A 748 -8.68 -90.82 8.15
N PRO A 749 -9.93 -90.32 8.12
CA PRO A 749 -10.25 -89.05 7.47
C PRO A 749 -9.49 -87.87 8.09
N LEU A 750 -8.92 -87.04 7.23
CA LEU A 750 -8.39 -85.72 7.61
C LEU A 750 -9.53 -84.71 7.75
N GLY A 751 -10.39 -84.66 6.73
CA GLY A 751 -11.41 -83.65 6.57
C GLY A 751 -12.21 -83.85 5.29
N VAL A 752 -12.92 -82.81 4.87
CA VAL A 752 -13.79 -82.84 3.68
C VAL A 752 -13.49 -81.63 2.81
N ILE A 753 -13.44 -81.80 1.49
CA ILE A 753 -13.29 -80.66 0.58
C ILE A 753 -14.47 -79.71 0.74
N SER A 754 -14.21 -78.50 1.25
CA SER A 754 -15.22 -77.52 1.61
C SER A 754 -15.31 -76.38 0.58
N ALA A 755 -16.52 -75.89 0.38
CA ALA A 755 -16.81 -74.70 -0.42
C ALA A 755 -17.43 -73.56 0.40
N THR A 756 -17.55 -73.75 1.71
CA THR A 756 -18.30 -72.87 2.63
C THR A 756 -17.48 -72.53 3.88
N ALA A 757 -16.16 -72.65 3.80
CA ALA A 757 -15.26 -72.36 4.91
C ALA A 757 -15.34 -70.88 5.30
N GLY A 758 -15.50 -70.62 6.60
CA GLY A 758 -15.57 -69.25 7.15
C GLY A 758 -14.21 -68.66 7.44
N VAL A 759 -13.24 -69.53 7.73
CA VAL A 759 -11.82 -69.19 7.90
C VAL A 759 -11.03 -70.18 7.06
N ILE A 760 -10.19 -69.67 6.16
CA ILE A 760 -9.32 -70.47 5.29
C ILE A 760 -7.87 -70.09 5.58
N LEU A 761 -7.06 -71.07 5.95
CA LEU A 761 -5.63 -70.89 6.20
C LEU A 761 -4.79 -71.36 5.01
N GLY A 762 -3.60 -70.79 4.87
CA GLY A 762 -2.57 -71.31 3.96
C GLY A 762 -2.75 -70.99 2.48
N ASP A 763 -3.48 -69.95 2.07
CA ASP A 763 -3.59 -69.57 0.64
C ASP A 763 -2.29 -68.99 0.06
N GLN A 764 -1.47 -68.36 0.91
CA GLN A 764 -0.28 -67.63 0.49
C GLN A 764 -0.66 -66.44 -0.44
N MET A 765 -1.55 -65.58 0.04
CA MET A 765 -2.34 -64.65 -0.79
C MET A 765 -1.52 -63.59 -1.55
N PHE A 766 -0.43 -63.08 -0.97
CA PHE A 766 0.21 -61.84 -1.45
C PHE A 766 1.53 -62.04 -2.19
N HIS A 767 2.26 -63.10 -1.89
CA HIS A 767 3.60 -63.36 -2.45
C HIS A 767 3.95 -64.82 -2.28
N HIS A 768 4.92 -65.33 -3.05
CA HIS A 768 5.38 -66.71 -2.89
C HIS A 768 5.86 -67.02 -1.46
N LYS A 769 5.65 -68.26 -1.01
CA LYS A 769 5.96 -68.72 0.36
C LYS A 769 7.43 -68.58 0.76
N ASP A 770 8.32 -68.51 -0.24
CA ASP A 770 9.78 -68.47 -0.08
C ASP A 770 10.36 -67.05 -0.21
N LYS A 771 9.52 -66.02 -0.33
CA LYS A 771 9.95 -64.61 -0.43
C LYS A 771 10.73 -64.13 0.80
N PHE A 772 10.38 -64.63 1.98
CA PHE A 772 11.01 -64.27 3.25
C PHE A 772 11.62 -65.50 3.92
N LEU A 773 12.72 -65.29 4.66
CA LEU A 773 13.34 -66.34 5.45
C LEU A 773 12.42 -66.78 6.59
N LYS A 774 12.49 -68.07 6.93
CA LYS A 774 11.70 -68.69 7.98
C LYS A 774 12.59 -69.52 8.90
N ASP A 775 12.18 -69.65 10.15
CA ASP A 775 12.81 -70.59 11.08
C ASP A 775 12.43 -72.05 10.78
N GLU A 776 12.98 -72.98 11.57
CA GLU A 776 12.73 -74.42 11.43
C GLU A 776 11.26 -74.83 11.71
N PHE A 777 10.46 -73.94 12.31
CA PHE A 777 9.03 -74.14 12.58
C PHE A 777 8.12 -73.43 11.56
N GLY A 778 8.69 -72.73 10.58
CA GLY A 778 7.97 -72.01 9.53
C GLY A 778 7.51 -70.60 9.91
N ALA A 779 7.90 -70.09 11.08
CA ALA A 779 7.67 -68.70 11.44
C ALA A 779 8.58 -67.80 10.60
N THR A 780 8.05 -66.67 10.12
CA THR A 780 8.85 -65.72 9.32
C THR A 780 9.87 -65.06 10.23
N LEU A 781 11.15 -65.10 9.84
CA LEU A 781 12.20 -64.39 10.55
C LEU A 781 12.07 -62.90 10.30
N THR A 782 12.22 -62.13 11.36
CA THR A 782 12.11 -60.68 11.36
C THR A 782 13.39 -60.04 11.89
N GLU A 783 13.65 -58.81 11.47
CA GLU A 783 14.68 -57.96 12.03
C GLU A 783 14.10 -56.62 12.46
N LEU A 784 14.74 -55.98 13.45
CA LEU A 784 14.39 -54.63 13.87
C LEU A 784 15.13 -53.63 12.99
N GLU A 785 14.37 -52.85 12.23
CA GLU A 785 14.89 -51.71 11.50
C GLU A 785 14.61 -50.41 12.26
N LEU A 786 15.66 -49.65 12.57
CA LEU A 786 15.53 -48.29 13.10
C LEU A 786 15.04 -47.35 11.97
N LYS A 787 13.89 -46.71 12.17
CA LYS A 787 13.37 -45.66 11.30
C LYS A 787 13.48 -44.32 12.02
N GLU A 788 14.06 -43.32 11.36
CA GLU A 788 14.23 -41.97 11.89
C GLU A 788 13.56 -40.94 10.97
N TRP A 789 12.94 -39.92 11.55
CA TRP A 789 12.29 -38.84 10.81
C TRP A 789 12.23 -37.54 11.61
N GLN A 790 11.88 -36.45 10.93
CA GLN A 790 11.66 -35.13 11.56
C GLN A 790 10.20 -34.71 11.46
N ASP A 791 9.72 -34.01 12.49
CA ASP A 791 8.44 -33.29 12.44
C ASP A 791 8.58 -31.90 11.77
N ASP A 792 7.48 -31.14 11.75
CA ASP A 792 7.43 -29.82 11.13
C ASP A 792 8.19 -28.73 11.94
N GLU A 793 8.54 -29.01 13.20
CA GLU A 793 9.36 -28.16 14.06
C GLU A 793 10.85 -28.48 13.96
N GLY A 794 11.22 -29.54 13.22
CA GLY A 794 12.60 -30.03 13.08
C GLY A 794 13.04 -30.96 14.21
N ASN A 795 12.12 -31.42 15.05
CA ASN A 795 12.42 -32.39 16.10
C ASN A 795 12.60 -33.78 15.48
N TRP A 796 13.66 -34.48 15.88
CA TRP A 796 13.93 -35.85 15.45
C TRP A 796 13.17 -36.86 16.31
N TYR A 797 12.65 -37.88 15.64
CA TYR A 797 11.99 -39.04 16.23
C TYR A 797 12.56 -40.32 15.63
N SER A 798 12.48 -41.40 16.41
CA SER A 798 12.83 -42.72 15.93
C SER A 798 11.87 -43.79 16.46
N GLU A 799 11.74 -44.88 15.70
CA GLU A 799 11.06 -46.09 16.14
C GLU A 799 11.79 -47.32 15.60
N GLU A 800 11.79 -48.40 16.36
CA GLU A 800 12.22 -49.71 15.87
C GLU A 800 11.01 -50.43 15.29
N VAL A 801 11.12 -50.83 14.02
CA VAL A 801 10.07 -51.50 13.28
C VAL A 801 10.49 -52.92 12.98
N GLU A 802 9.65 -53.88 13.35
CA GLU A 802 9.86 -55.29 12.99
C GLU A 802 9.45 -55.53 11.53
N VAL A 803 10.39 -55.96 10.70
CA VAL A 803 10.17 -56.23 9.27
C VAL A 803 10.62 -57.65 8.89
N PRO A 804 10.00 -58.28 7.88
CA PRO A 804 10.43 -59.60 7.40
C PRO A 804 11.80 -59.58 6.72
N ILE A 805 12.67 -60.55 7.03
CA ILE A 805 13.97 -60.70 6.39
C ILE A 805 13.79 -61.32 5.00
N SER A 806 14.22 -60.61 3.96
CA SER A 806 14.12 -61.08 2.57
C SER A 806 15.01 -62.29 2.32
N ASN A 807 14.50 -63.28 1.59
CA ASN A 807 15.29 -64.44 1.19
C ASN A 807 16.20 -64.08 0.00
N PRO A 808 17.54 -64.06 0.15
CA PRO A 808 18.45 -63.66 -0.93
C PRO A 808 18.42 -64.63 -2.12
N ASP A 809 18.01 -65.88 -1.92
CA ASP A 809 17.92 -66.89 -2.97
C ASP A 809 16.59 -66.81 -3.75
N TYR A 810 15.65 -65.99 -3.29
CA TYR A 810 14.37 -65.78 -3.96
C TYR A 810 14.50 -64.70 -5.03
N VAL A 811 14.24 -65.07 -6.28
CA VAL A 811 14.19 -64.14 -7.42
C VAL A 811 12.73 -63.81 -7.70
N GLU A 812 12.35 -62.54 -7.55
CA GLU A 812 11.00 -62.06 -7.85
C GLU A 812 10.83 -61.95 -9.38
N SER A 813 9.88 -62.70 -9.94
CA SER A 813 9.44 -62.57 -11.35
C SER A 813 8.17 -61.74 -11.36
N GLU A 814 8.17 -60.62 -12.09
CA GLU A 814 7.07 -59.62 -12.08
C GLU A 814 5.71 -60.18 -12.56
N ASP A 815 5.66 -61.32 -13.26
CA ASP A 815 4.44 -61.83 -13.91
C ASP A 815 3.98 -63.26 -13.49
N ASP A 816 4.69 -63.95 -12.58
CA ASP A 816 4.52 -65.43 -12.45
C ASP A 816 3.86 -65.95 -11.16
N TYR A 817 3.60 -65.11 -10.14
CA TYR A 817 3.05 -65.63 -8.89
C TYR A 817 1.53 -65.84 -8.95
N ILE A 818 1.11 -67.11 -8.98
CA ILE A 818 -0.29 -67.53 -8.87
C ILE A 818 -0.56 -68.00 -7.42
N PRO A 819 -1.51 -67.38 -6.68
CA PRO A 819 -1.86 -67.80 -5.32
C PRO A 819 -2.50 -69.19 -5.32
N ARG A 820 -2.46 -69.90 -4.18
CA ARG A 820 -2.96 -71.29 -4.10
C ARG A 820 -4.44 -71.39 -4.44
N SER A 821 -5.23 -70.37 -4.12
CA SER A 821 -6.64 -70.25 -4.45
C SER A 821 -6.97 -70.29 -5.94
N GLN A 822 -5.99 -70.04 -6.82
CA GLN A 822 -6.14 -70.11 -8.27
C GLN A 822 -5.47 -71.35 -8.89
N ARG A 823 -4.84 -72.20 -8.08
CA ARG A 823 -4.07 -73.37 -8.53
C ARG A 823 -4.89 -74.66 -8.36
N PRO A 824 -5.11 -75.45 -9.43
CA PRO A 824 -6.04 -76.59 -9.42
C PRO A 824 -5.65 -77.70 -8.43
N GLU A 825 -4.36 -77.84 -8.11
CA GLU A 825 -3.87 -78.83 -7.17
C GLU A 825 -4.15 -78.49 -5.70
N TRP A 826 -4.43 -77.23 -5.36
CA TRP A 826 -4.68 -76.78 -3.99
C TRP A 826 -6.18 -76.78 -3.67
N ASN A 827 -6.55 -77.48 -2.61
CA ASN A 827 -7.94 -77.72 -2.25
C ASN A 827 -8.22 -77.24 -0.82
N VAL A 828 -9.34 -76.56 -0.62
CA VAL A 828 -9.80 -76.14 0.71
C VAL A 828 -10.39 -77.35 1.43
N VAL A 829 -9.72 -77.82 2.48
CA VAL A 829 -10.18 -78.96 3.28
C VAL A 829 -10.75 -78.42 4.59
N GLY A 830 -12.06 -78.59 4.80
CA GLY A 830 -12.70 -78.37 6.09
C GLY A 830 -12.18 -79.39 7.10
N LEU A 831 -11.67 -78.90 8.23
CA LEU A 831 -11.06 -79.72 9.28
C LEU A 831 -11.98 -79.86 10.50
N ILE A 832 -12.76 -78.82 10.77
CA ILE A 832 -13.73 -78.80 11.86
C ILE A 832 -14.90 -77.88 11.51
N GLY A 833 -16.12 -78.33 11.78
CA GLY A 833 -17.33 -77.55 11.55
C GLY A 833 -18.45 -78.36 10.91
N GLN A 834 -19.43 -77.66 10.36
CA GLN A 834 -20.55 -78.27 9.65
C GLN A 834 -20.26 -78.19 8.15
N VAL A 835 -20.07 -79.34 7.50
CA VAL A 835 -19.63 -79.41 6.10
C VAL A 835 -20.54 -80.32 5.29
N PHE A 836 -20.78 -79.96 4.04
CA PHE A 836 -21.49 -80.80 3.09
C PHE A 836 -20.62 -81.98 2.67
N VAL A 837 -21.12 -83.20 2.84
CA VAL A 837 -20.42 -84.45 2.53
C VAL A 837 -21.21 -85.26 1.53
N ARG A 838 -20.54 -85.83 0.54
CA ARG A 838 -21.11 -86.79 -0.41
C ARG A 838 -21.27 -88.13 0.29
N TYR A 839 -22.45 -88.74 0.15
CA TYR A 839 -22.70 -90.07 0.70
C TYR A 839 -23.36 -91.02 -0.31
N ARG A 840 -23.32 -92.33 -0.05
CA ARG A 840 -24.02 -93.36 -0.83
C ARG A 840 -24.88 -94.26 0.05
N GLY A 841 -25.94 -94.80 -0.54
CA GLY A 841 -26.88 -95.71 0.14
C GLY A 841 -27.83 -94.97 1.09
N ASP A 842 -28.40 -95.71 2.04
CA ASP A 842 -29.29 -95.15 3.05
C ASP A 842 -28.51 -94.51 4.19
N LEU A 843 -28.91 -93.29 4.53
CA LEU A 843 -28.36 -92.50 5.61
C LEU A 843 -29.53 -91.81 6.32
N GLN A 844 -29.39 -91.56 7.62
CA GLN A 844 -30.34 -90.75 8.39
C GLN A 844 -29.59 -89.84 9.37
N ALA A 845 -30.27 -88.81 9.88
CA ALA A 845 -29.71 -87.96 10.93
C ALA A 845 -29.27 -88.80 12.14
N ASN A 846 -28.15 -88.41 12.76
CA ASN A 846 -27.44 -89.11 13.85
C ASN A 846 -26.67 -90.37 13.46
N ASP A 847 -26.71 -90.82 12.19
CA ASP A 847 -25.76 -91.83 11.74
C ASP A 847 -24.33 -91.28 11.73
N TYR A 848 -23.36 -92.20 11.75
CA TYR A 848 -21.95 -91.90 11.50
C TYR A 848 -21.54 -92.41 10.13
N ILE A 849 -20.67 -91.66 9.46
CA ILE A 849 -20.16 -92.00 8.14
C ILE A 849 -18.70 -92.42 8.17
N LYS A 850 -18.41 -93.47 7.40
CA LYS A 850 -17.07 -93.92 7.07
C LYS A 850 -16.80 -93.67 5.60
N ALA A 851 -15.55 -93.41 5.24
CA ALA A 851 -15.20 -93.10 3.86
C ALA A 851 -14.84 -94.36 3.05
N ASP A 852 -15.28 -94.41 1.81
CA ASP A 852 -14.77 -95.30 0.77
C ASP A 852 -14.76 -94.56 -0.57
N ALA A 853 -13.61 -94.58 -1.27
CA ALA A 853 -13.35 -93.77 -2.44
C ALA A 853 -13.73 -92.28 -2.30
N GLY A 854 -13.62 -91.74 -1.08
CA GLY A 854 -13.97 -90.37 -0.70
C GLY A 854 -15.47 -90.08 -0.58
N ILE A 855 -16.33 -91.10 -0.68
CA ILE A 855 -17.78 -91.01 -0.47
C ILE A 855 -18.11 -91.62 0.89
N GLY A 856 -18.90 -90.92 1.69
CA GLY A 856 -19.40 -91.41 2.97
C GLY A 856 -20.41 -92.55 2.80
N TYR A 857 -20.34 -93.57 3.65
CA TYR A 857 -21.40 -94.56 3.81
C TYR A 857 -21.65 -94.80 5.30
N ARG A 858 -22.87 -95.22 5.62
CA ARG A 858 -23.31 -95.45 7.00
C ARG A 858 -22.47 -96.55 7.67
N ASP A 859 -21.84 -96.22 8.79
CA ASP A 859 -21.18 -97.16 9.69
C ASP A 859 -21.24 -96.57 11.12
N ASN A 860 -22.24 -96.98 11.90
CA ASN A 860 -22.43 -96.46 13.25
C ASN A 860 -21.47 -97.07 14.28
N VAL A 861 -20.63 -98.03 13.89
CA VAL A 861 -19.65 -98.68 14.77
C VAL A 861 -18.26 -98.11 14.55
N ASN A 862 -17.88 -97.84 13.30
CA ASN A 862 -16.53 -97.38 12.94
C ASN A 862 -16.53 -96.09 12.10
N GLY A 863 -17.67 -95.41 11.95
CA GLY A 863 -17.77 -94.12 11.28
C GLY A 863 -17.14 -93.00 12.09
N TYR A 864 -16.72 -91.95 11.41
CA TYR A 864 -15.93 -90.86 11.97
C TYR A 864 -16.73 -89.58 12.16
N TYR A 865 -17.52 -89.18 11.15
CA TYR A 865 -18.25 -87.93 11.17
C TYR A 865 -19.74 -88.17 11.40
N ARG A 866 -20.37 -87.31 12.19
CA ARG A 866 -21.79 -87.43 12.54
C ARG A 866 -22.65 -86.68 11.54
N VAL A 867 -23.67 -87.35 11.01
CA VAL A 867 -24.66 -86.77 10.11
C VAL A 867 -25.65 -85.93 10.90
N GLN A 868 -25.82 -84.68 10.49
CA GLN A 868 -26.80 -83.75 11.07
C GLN A 868 -28.10 -83.77 10.26
N GLU A 869 -28.00 -83.58 8.94
CA GLU A 869 -29.15 -83.47 8.05
C GLU A 869 -28.80 -83.98 6.65
N ILE A 870 -29.79 -84.53 5.95
CA ILE A 870 -29.68 -84.88 4.53
C ILE A 870 -30.28 -83.76 3.71
N THR A 871 -29.46 -83.10 2.89
CA THR A 871 -29.86 -81.94 2.08
C THR A 871 -30.16 -82.32 0.63
N THR A 872 -29.59 -83.43 0.15
CA THR A 872 -29.91 -84.01 -1.15
C THR A 872 -29.95 -85.53 -1.00
N PRO A 873 -31.11 -86.19 -1.20
CA PRO A 873 -31.20 -87.64 -1.14
C PRO A 873 -30.23 -88.33 -2.12
N TYR A 874 -29.87 -89.57 -1.83
CA TYR A 874 -29.02 -90.37 -2.70
C TYR A 874 -29.71 -90.62 -4.06
N ASP A 875 -29.03 -90.25 -5.15
CA ASP A 875 -29.45 -90.56 -6.51
C ASP A 875 -28.46 -91.56 -7.15
N PRO A 876 -28.89 -92.79 -7.46
CA PRO A 876 -28.05 -93.79 -8.12
C PRO A 876 -27.44 -93.33 -9.45
N LYS A 877 -28.09 -92.42 -10.19
CA LYS A 877 -27.56 -91.87 -11.45
C LYS A 877 -26.44 -90.84 -11.23
N LYS A 878 -26.55 -90.06 -10.16
CA LYS A 878 -25.53 -89.07 -9.73
C LYS A 878 -24.36 -89.74 -9.00
N GLY A 879 -24.60 -90.92 -8.44
CA GLY A 879 -23.62 -91.70 -7.70
C GLY A 879 -23.40 -91.24 -6.24
N TYR A 880 -24.09 -90.19 -5.79
CA TYR A 880 -24.04 -89.69 -4.41
C TYR A 880 -25.28 -88.86 -4.04
N GLY A 881 -25.60 -88.83 -2.75
CA GLY A 881 -26.42 -87.81 -2.09
C GLY A 881 -25.54 -86.83 -1.33
N VAL A 882 -26.12 -85.77 -0.75
CA VAL A 882 -25.40 -84.77 0.04
C VAL A 882 -26.02 -84.67 1.44
N ALA A 883 -25.17 -84.76 2.46
CA ALA A 883 -25.55 -84.59 3.86
C ALA A 883 -24.67 -83.53 4.52
N VAL A 884 -25.23 -82.77 5.45
CA VAL A 884 -24.46 -81.91 6.35
C VAL A 884 -23.96 -82.78 7.48
N CYS A 885 -22.64 -82.83 7.67
CA CYS A 885 -22.01 -83.58 8.72
C CYS A 885 -21.21 -82.64 9.63
N PHE A 886 -21.23 -82.92 10.92
CA PHE A 886 -20.28 -82.31 11.85
C PHE A 886 -18.97 -83.08 11.78
N ILE A 887 -17.92 -82.42 11.30
CA ILE A 887 -16.58 -82.96 11.15
C ILE A 887 -15.66 -82.38 12.23
N HIS A 888 -14.68 -83.17 12.67
CA HIS A 888 -13.66 -82.78 13.63
C HIS A 888 -12.40 -83.64 13.46
N PRO A 889 -11.23 -83.20 13.98
CA PRO A 889 -10.01 -84.00 13.93
C PRO A 889 -10.18 -85.38 14.57
N ILE A 890 -9.65 -86.41 13.91
CA ILE A 890 -9.73 -87.82 14.36
C ILE A 890 -8.34 -88.31 14.78
N THR A 891 -8.20 -88.85 15.99
CA THR A 891 -6.94 -89.42 16.49
C THR A 891 -6.93 -90.95 16.41
N LYS A 892 -5.76 -91.51 16.08
CA LYS A 892 -5.56 -92.97 15.98
C LYS A 892 -5.54 -93.58 17.39
N GLY A 893 -6.68 -94.11 17.84
CA GLY A 893 -6.84 -94.76 19.15
C GLY A 893 -8.12 -94.42 19.92
N GLY A 894 -8.97 -93.50 19.42
CA GLY A 894 -10.15 -93.00 20.12
C GLY A 894 -11.38 -93.93 20.21
N ASN A 895 -11.34 -95.14 19.64
CA ASN A 895 -12.44 -96.09 19.80
C ASN A 895 -12.32 -96.85 21.13
N LYS A 896 -12.87 -96.33 22.24
CA LYS A 896 -13.61 -97.09 23.27
C LYS A 896 -14.55 -96.18 24.08
N ASN A 897 -15.85 -96.37 23.87
CA ASN A 897 -17.00 -96.06 24.73
C ASN A 897 -17.22 -94.60 25.20
N VAL A 898 -18.06 -93.86 24.47
CA VAL A 898 -19.22 -93.12 25.00
C VAL A 898 -20.39 -93.31 24.06
#